data_AF-A0A963XWD9-F1
#
_entry.id   AF-A0A963XWD9-F1
#
_cell.length_a   1.000
_cell.length_b   1.000
_cell.length_c   1.000
_cell.angle_alpha   90.00
_cell.angle_beta   90.00
_cell.angle_gamma   90.00
#
_symmetry.space_group_name_H-M   'P 1'
#
loop_
_entity.id
_entity.type
_entity.pdbx_description
1 polymer ?
#
loop_
_entity_poly.entity_id
_entity_poly.type
_entity_poly.pdbx_seq_one_letter_code
_entity_poly.pdbx_strand_id
1 'polypeptide(L)'
;MLDLLQAAAAFGRQTGGEALPPDDLRFSLEYAGIPDIAAERARISALLGADGFDLFAYSAEDPTILILQFTGVRREQSAEYLFAQADELVEALGLVSVVPDIEAPYSDILSRAAPATEGLGEVFWNLCRAKTTPPDSAGWANRLIKADRAWARFGVSGAGILIGQPDTGVAAHDELDQGVDKSRGFDFIAGRPDPTDPLLKSMASPGHGTGTSSVVISRASHIVTGSAPGATLIPIRCVNSVVLSGGTALARAIDHARAQNCRVITMSLGGLLAPRELRRAIVRAVRDDIIVLAAAGNCVGFVTYPADDRNVIAVAGVDENRKRWKGSCHGRKVDISAPGENVWVARRDAVPQGHQPSPAERAKVARDGQGTSFAVALTAGVAALWLEHFGFAECRAEARRRGNLPVQDLFRAALKASADASAPGWDSHDMGAGVIDAEALLALPLASIPLAPAFTPEAGPLIAMRGDAADAVRFSAELDFIARDRALRGNPGTASGLETPLSPAPSPRLARLITLPEGAAMPAPAVIGEPAAPPKPLSDALRRLGAARGGGLEAATSLSLEGAVDRIRAEGTGAILSSAETVFASRRAASPRADAGLQQEALERIDRALTAVTGPDGAAGVADGGDGGEHRLALEALVRLTGRPALRLTEDDADLAANPNTGQWAGLLLPNRHRWRPKANAVGRIDVTDADGNWAHAGTGILLPGNHVMTNRHVLDVFADPIPGAPPGFHIGRRASIIFDPDASDETRRFEITGIATAGRERIGRQVDMARLDMAILTLDPASGASPLPAPVTPSLSTTAEGGGVENILVIGYPARPGWSQAPADGATALTFWDRVAELYGDEFGVKYISPGVLMDRPGHVAGDPRSWAFSHDATTFAGNSGSAILALTGEMTLCGLHFGGSTLTMNLAHDLQKVRGTGAEFMDTGFL
;
A
#
# COMPACT_ATOMS: atom_id res chain seq x y z
N MET A 1 20.03 -6.51 -22.30
CA MET A 1 19.55 -5.32 -21.57
C MET A 1 18.85 -4.45 -22.60
N LEU A 2 17.60 -4.05 -22.34
CA LEU A 2 16.50 -3.75 -23.27
C LEU A 2 15.53 -4.92 -23.58
N ASP A 3 15.73 -6.10 -23.01
CA ASP A 3 14.93 -7.30 -23.30
C ASP A 3 13.43 -7.08 -23.02
N LEU A 4 13.09 -6.37 -21.93
CA LEU A 4 11.72 -5.95 -21.63
C LEU A 4 11.14 -5.09 -22.74
N LEU A 5 11.88 -4.08 -23.19
CA LEU A 5 11.41 -3.09 -24.16
C LEU A 5 11.32 -3.68 -25.57
N GLN A 6 12.24 -4.57 -25.92
CA GLN A 6 12.18 -5.35 -27.16
C GLN A 6 10.95 -6.25 -27.18
N ALA A 7 10.69 -6.99 -26.08
CA ALA A 7 9.48 -7.79 -25.96
C ALA A 7 8.22 -6.93 -25.97
N ALA A 8 8.20 -5.82 -25.23
CA ALA A 8 7.07 -4.90 -25.21
C ALA A 8 6.78 -4.32 -26.61
N ALA A 9 7.81 -3.97 -27.38
CA ALA A 9 7.64 -3.52 -28.76
C ALA A 9 7.12 -4.62 -29.70
N ALA A 10 7.45 -5.89 -29.44
CA ALA A 10 6.98 -7.02 -30.24
C ALA A 10 5.50 -7.39 -29.95
N PHE A 11 5.04 -7.19 -28.71
CA PHE A 11 3.68 -7.52 -28.28
C PHE A 11 2.72 -6.33 -28.23
N GLY A 12 3.25 -5.11 -28.17
CA GLY A 12 2.47 -3.89 -28.16
C GLY A 12 1.81 -3.58 -29.50
N ARG A 13 0.80 -2.70 -29.45
CA ARG A 13 0.09 -2.25 -30.65
C ARG A 13 0.34 -0.77 -30.87
N GLN A 14 0.53 -0.39 -32.13
CA GLN A 14 0.44 1.00 -32.51
C GLN A 14 -1.03 1.39 -32.64
N THR A 15 -1.46 2.37 -31.86
CA THR A 15 -2.84 2.88 -31.95
C THR A 15 -2.91 4.21 -32.66
N GLY A 16 -1.80 4.96 -32.70
CA GLY A 16 -1.78 6.35 -33.16
C GLY A 16 -2.62 7.29 -32.28
N GLY A 17 -3.15 6.77 -31.16
CA GLY A 17 -3.92 7.51 -30.19
C GLY A 17 -3.06 7.94 -29.02
N GLU A 18 -3.47 9.03 -28.36
CA GLU A 18 -2.83 9.54 -27.16
C GLU A 18 -3.64 9.20 -25.90
N ALA A 19 -4.42 8.11 -25.94
CA ALA A 19 -5.08 7.58 -24.77
C ALA A 19 -4.03 7.04 -23.79
N LEU A 20 -4.26 7.26 -22.50
CA LEU A 20 -3.33 6.91 -21.44
C LEU A 20 -3.94 5.88 -20.48
N PRO A 21 -4.16 4.62 -20.90
CA PRO A 21 -4.53 3.57 -19.97
C PRO A 21 -3.53 3.49 -18.80
N PRO A 22 -3.99 3.35 -17.55
CA PRO A 22 -3.11 3.45 -16.38
C PRO A 22 -2.20 2.22 -16.21
N ASP A 23 -2.59 1.09 -16.78
CA ASP A 23 -1.90 -0.20 -16.63
C ASP A 23 -0.93 -0.48 -17.78
N ASP A 24 -0.89 0.36 -18.83
CA ASP A 24 0.03 0.17 -19.95
C ASP A 24 1.47 0.57 -19.56
N LEU A 25 2.45 -0.20 -20.04
CA LEU A 25 3.86 0.11 -19.86
C LEU A 25 4.22 1.42 -20.59
N ARG A 26 4.74 2.40 -19.84
CA ARG A 26 5.01 3.76 -20.33
C ARG A 26 6.26 4.37 -19.73
N PHE A 27 6.96 5.17 -20.54
CA PHE A 27 8.14 5.95 -20.17
C PHE A 27 8.02 7.39 -20.68
N SER A 28 8.41 8.36 -19.85
CA SER A 28 8.57 9.76 -20.21
C SER A 28 10.03 10.03 -20.57
N LEU A 29 10.30 10.41 -21.83
CA LEU A 29 11.64 10.60 -22.39
C LEU A 29 11.92 12.10 -22.51
N GLU A 30 12.91 12.60 -21.78
CA GLU A 30 13.31 14.00 -21.82
C GLU A 30 14.54 14.23 -22.70
N TYR A 31 14.39 15.11 -23.70
CA TYR A 31 15.44 15.49 -24.63
C TYR A 31 16.05 16.84 -24.25
N ALA A 32 17.33 17.04 -24.59
CA ALA A 32 18.03 18.31 -24.37
C ALA A 32 17.53 19.44 -25.30
N GLY A 33 16.87 19.08 -26.41
CA GLY A 33 16.25 19.99 -27.36
C GLY A 33 14.98 19.37 -27.95
N ILE A 34 14.30 20.09 -28.83
CA ILE A 34 13.06 19.59 -29.46
C ILE A 34 13.41 18.45 -30.43
N PRO A 35 12.96 17.20 -30.19
CA PRO A 35 13.25 16.08 -31.07
C PRO A 35 12.34 16.09 -32.31
N ASP A 36 12.84 15.52 -33.41
CA ASP A 36 11.99 15.11 -34.53
C ASP A 36 11.36 13.75 -34.19
N ILE A 37 10.05 13.75 -33.92
CA ILE A 37 9.31 12.55 -33.48
C ILE A 37 9.40 11.41 -34.50
N ALA A 38 9.42 11.71 -35.80
CA ALA A 38 9.50 10.69 -36.84
C ALA A 38 10.90 10.04 -36.88
N ALA A 39 11.94 10.87 -36.75
CA ALA A 39 13.32 10.38 -36.67
C ALA A 39 13.56 9.55 -35.40
N GLU A 40 13.08 10.02 -34.24
CA GLU A 40 13.22 9.29 -32.98
C GLU A 40 12.40 8.00 -32.97
N ARG A 41 11.20 7.99 -33.56
CA ARG A 41 10.46 6.73 -33.77
C ARG A 41 11.29 5.72 -34.55
N ALA A 42 11.89 6.12 -35.67
CA ALA A 42 12.73 5.21 -36.48
C ALA A 42 13.94 4.69 -35.69
N ARG A 43 14.57 5.55 -34.88
CA ARG A 43 15.69 5.18 -34.01
C ARG A 43 15.28 4.19 -32.92
N ILE A 44 14.15 4.42 -32.25
CA ILE A 44 13.61 3.50 -31.23
C ILE A 44 13.20 2.18 -31.87
N SER A 45 12.55 2.18 -33.03
CA SER A 45 12.20 0.94 -33.73
C SER A 45 13.45 0.12 -34.11
N ALA A 46 14.52 0.78 -34.56
CA ALA A 46 15.79 0.10 -34.84
C ALA A 46 16.44 -0.46 -33.57
N LEU A 47 16.37 0.26 -32.44
CA LEU A 47 16.89 -0.17 -31.15
C LEU A 47 16.13 -1.38 -30.58
N LEU A 48 14.79 -1.37 -30.70
CA LEU A 48 13.91 -2.39 -30.13
C LEU A 48 13.67 -3.57 -31.08
N GLY A 49 14.01 -3.43 -32.36
CA GLY A 49 13.78 -4.45 -33.40
C GLY A 49 12.31 -4.64 -33.79
N ALA A 50 11.41 -3.77 -33.31
CA ALA A 50 9.97 -3.78 -33.58
C ALA A 50 9.38 -2.37 -33.41
N ASP A 51 8.16 -2.15 -33.89
CA ASP A 51 7.46 -0.86 -33.93
C ASP A 51 6.11 -0.82 -33.20
N GLY A 52 5.81 -1.85 -32.40
CA GLY A 52 4.59 -1.95 -31.59
C GLY A 52 4.56 -1.01 -30.38
N PHE A 53 4.74 0.29 -30.61
CA PHE A 53 4.66 1.34 -29.60
C PHE A 53 4.11 2.65 -30.17
N ASP A 54 3.50 3.43 -29.30
CA ASP A 54 3.10 4.82 -29.55
C ASP A 54 4.20 5.76 -29.01
N LEU A 55 4.48 6.83 -29.77
CA LEU A 55 5.45 7.87 -29.42
C LEU A 55 4.84 9.21 -29.81
N PHE A 56 4.65 10.09 -28.82
CA PHE A 56 4.02 11.40 -29.00
C PHE A 56 4.55 12.41 -27.97
N ALA A 57 4.45 13.71 -28.26
CA ALA A 57 4.80 14.74 -27.28
C ALA A 57 3.76 14.77 -26.15
N TYR A 58 4.18 14.89 -24.89
CA TYR A 58 3.20 14.93 -23.80
C TYR A 58 2.33 16.19 -23.83
N SER A 59 2.89 17.31 -24.33
CA SER A 59 2.23 18.60 -24.45
C SER A 59 2.81 19.39 -25.62
N ALA A 60 1.96 20.09 -26.38
CA ALA A 60 2.39 20.96 -27.47
C ALA A 60 3.21 22.17 -26.98
N GLU A 61 3.01 22.61 -25.73
CA GLU A 61 3.75 23.72 -25.12
C GLU A 61 5.13 23.32 -24.61
N ASP A 62 5.41 22.01 -24.50
CA ASP A 62 6.69 21.49 -24.06
C ASP A 62 7.06 20.23 -24.87
N PRO A 63 7.45 20.42 -26.14
CA PRO A 63 7.74 19.33 -27.05
C PRO A 63 9.07 18.62 -26.75
N THR A 64 9.80 19.02 -25.69
CA THR A 64 11.08 18.39 -25.30
C THR A 64 10.90 17.06 -24.57
N ILE A 65 9.68 16.73 -24.16
CA ILE A 65 9.37 15.45 -23.52
C ILE A 65 8.43 14.65 -24.43
N LEU A 66 8.87 13.44 -24.79
CA LEU A 66 8.06 12.46 -25.51
C LEU A 66 7.59 11.35 -24.58
N ILE A 67 6.42 10.82 -24.84
CA ILE A 67 5.84 9.67 -24.16
C ILE A 67 6.02 8.45 -25.06
N LEU A 68 6.77 7.47 -24.57
CA LEU A 68 6.89 6.15 -25.18
C LEU A 68 5.93 5.20 -24.46
N GLN A 69 4.94 4.68 -25.18
CA GLN A 69 3.90 3.81 -24.63
C GLN A 69 3.79 2.51 -25.41
N PHE A 70 3.75 1.38 -24.71
CA PHE A 70 3.54 0.07 -25.30
C PHE A 70 2.07 -0.34 -25.12
N THR A 71 1.20 0.19 -25.97
CA THR A 71 -0.25 0.04 -25.80
C THR A 71 -0.68 -1.43 -25.83
N GLY A 72 -1.38 -1.88 -24.79
CA GLY A 72 -1.80 -3.27 -24.63
C GLY A 72 -0.77 -4.19 -23.98
N VAL A 73 0.42 -3.68 -23.62
CA VAL A 73 1.39 -4.37 -22.78
C VAL A 73 1.20 -3.88 -21.35
N ARG A 74 0.76 -4.78 -20.46
CA ARG A 74 0.58 -4.44 -19.05
C ARG A 74 1.92 -4.19 -18.39
N ARG A 75 1.97 -3.17 -17.55
CA ARG A 75 3.06 -2.92 -16.61
C ARG A 75 2.90 -3.86 -15.43
N GLU A 76 3.79 -4.85 -15.34
CA GLU A 76 3.82 -5.86 -14.27
C GLU A 76 5.20 -5.98 -13.62
N GLN A 77 6.14 -5.12 -14.01
CA GLN A 77 7.53 -5.15 -13.57
C GLN A 77 7.73 -4.29 -12.32
N SER A 78 8.68 -4.71 -11.49
CA SER A 78 9.17 -3.98 -10.33
C SER A 78 9.72 -2.60 -10.73
N ALA A 79 9.59 -1.63 -9.82
CA ALA A 79 10.15 -0.29 -10.02
C ALA A 79 11.66 -0.33 -10.27
N GLU A 80 12.38 -1.22 -9.58
CA GLU A 80 13.82 -1.46 -9.75
C GLU A 80 14.16 -1.82 -11.20
N TYR A 81 13.44 -2.79 -11.78
CA TYR A 81 13.68 -3.21 -13.16
C TYR A 81 13.29 -2.13 -14.17
N LEU A 82 12.18 -1.42 -13.93
CA LEU A 82 11.74 -0.31 -14.79
C LEU A 82 12.74 0.85 -14.81
N PHE A 83 13.30 1.25 -13.66
CA PHE A 83 14.33 2.27 -13.60
C PHE A 83 15.63 1.81 -14.28
N ALA A 84 15.99 0.54 -14.17
CA ALA A 84 17.12 -0.01 -14.92
C ALA A 84 16.90 0.05 -16.44
N GLN A 85 15.69 -0.26 -16.94
CA GLN A 85 15.38 -0.07 -18.37
C GLN A 85 15.38 1.41 -18.80
N ALA A 86 14.94 2.30 -17.91
CA ALA A 86 14.96 3.74 -18.15
C ALA A 86 16.41 4.25 -18.32
N ASP A 87 17.34 3.79 -17.47
CA ASP A 87 18.76 4.14 -17.55
C ASP A 87 19.40 3.69 -18.87
N GLU A 88 19.04 2.49 -19.35
CA GLU A 88 19.49 1.98 -20.64
C GLU A 88 18.97 2.82 -21.82
N LEU A 89 17.71 3.27 -21.77
CA LEU A 89 17.15 4.18 -22.77
C LEU A 89 17.89 5.53 -22.78
N VAL A 90 18.26 6.06 -21.61
CA VAL A 90 19.05 7.29 -21.52
C VAL A 90 20.35 7.16 -22.29
N GLU A 91 21.10 6.08 -22.08
CA GLU A 91 22.38 5.84 -22.78
C GLU A 91 22.19 5.60 -24.28
N ALA A 92 21.25 4.73 -24.65
CA ALA A 92 21.05 4.34 -26.05
C ALA A 92 20.58 5.52 -26.93
N LEU A 93 19.79 6.43 -26.35
CA LEU A 93 19.18 7.54 -27.08
C LEU A 93 19.89 8.89 -26.84
N GLY A 94 20.74 9.00 -25.81
CA GLY A 94 21.42 10.25 -25.45
C GLY A 94 20.47 11.27 -24.82
N LEU A 95 19.59 10.80 -23.92
CA LEU A 95 18.53 11.60 -23.30
C LEU A 95 19.04 12.33 -22.05
N VAL A 96 18.29 13.32 -21.59
CA VAL A 96 18.53 13.99 -20.30
C VAL A 96 18.09 13.10 -19.15
N SER A 97 16.89 12.53 -19.26
CA SER A 97 16.32 11.60 -18.29
C SER A 97 15.24 10.75 -18.94
N VAL A 98 14.98 9.58 -18.35
CA VAL A 98 13.80 8.77 -18.65
C VAL A 98 13.15 8.40 -17.33
N VAL A 99 11.84 8.63 -17.23
CA VAL A 99 11.07 8.27 -16.03
C VAL A 99 10.02 7.24 -16.41
N PRO A 100 10.08 6.00 -15.87
CA PRO A 100 9.01 5.04 -16.04
C PRO A 100 7.79 5.45 -15.22
N ASP A 101 6.60 5.16 -15.75
CA ASP A 101 5.43 5.05 -14.90
C ASP A 101 5.63 3.80 -14.01
N ILE A 102 5.66 3.94 -12.68
CA ILE A 102 5.80 2.80 -11.76
C ILE A 102 4.54 2.58 -10.95
N GLU A 103 4.24 1.32 -10.66
CA GLU A 103 3.22 1.00 -9.69
C GLU A 103 3.69 1.42 -8.27
N ALA A 104 2.82 2.06 -7.49
CA ALA A 104 3.16 2.44 -6.12
C ALA A 104 3.31 1.15 -5.28
N PRO A 105 4.31 1.02 -4.39
CA PRO A 105 4.63 -0.21 -3.65
C PRO A 105 3.54 -0.65 -2.64
N TYR A 106 2.41 0.05 -2.64
CA TYR A 106 1.23 -0.19 -1.83
C TYR A 106 -0.05 -0.28 -2.66
N SER A 107 0.00 -0.14 -4.00
CA SER A 107 -1.17 -0.03 -4.88
C SER A 107 -2.09 -1.26 -4.87
N ASP A 108 -1.56 -2.47 -4.74
CA ASP A 108 -2.36 -3.71 -4.77
C ASP A 108 -3.26 -3.87 -3.54
N ILE A 109 -2.90 -3.19 -2.45
CA ILE A 109 -3.78 -3.05 -1.28
C ILE A 109 -4.93 -2.13 -1.68
N LEU A 110 -4.60 -1.02 -2.34
CA LEU A 110 -5.50 0.10 -2.60
C LEU A 110 -6.41 -0.09 -3.82
N SER A 111 -6.16 -1.10 -4.67
CA SER A 111 -6.72 -1.11 -6.02
C SER A 111 -7.85 -2.09 -6.34
N ARG A 112 -8.09 -3.19 -5.61
CA ARG A 112 -8.99 -4.25 -6.15
C ARG A 112 -9.94 -5.02 -5.20
N ALA A 113 -10.36 -4.44 -4.08
CA ALA A 113 -11.56 -4.91 -3.37
C ALA A 113 -12.66 -3.82 -3.38
N ALA A 114 -13.83 -4.11 -3.93
CA ALA A 114 -15.00 -3.20 -3.88
C ALA A 114 -15.77 -3.37 -2.54
N PRO A 115 -16.60 -2.39 -2.13
CA PRO A 115 -16.31 -0.98 -1.96
C PRO A 115 -16.57 -0.53 -0.50
N ALA A 116 -15.68 0.24 0.12
CA ALA A 116 -16.08 1.16 1.20
C ALA A 116 -15.03 2.26 1.37
N THR A 117 -15.49 3.52 1.24
CA THR A 117 -14.81 4.76 1.70
C THR A 117 -13.37 4.96 1.24
N GLU A 118 -13.17 5.85 0.26
CA GLU A 118 -11.85 6.30 -0.23
C GLU A 118 -10.80 5.21 -0.52
N GLY A 119 -10.93 4.53 -1.67
CA GLY A 119 -9.83 4.11 -2.58
C GLY A 119 -8.51 3.59 -2.01
N LEU A 120 -8.49 3.14 -0.76
CA LEU A 120 -7.36 2.66 0.00
C LEU A 120 -7.82 1.33 0.56
N GLY A 121 -7.02 0.29 0.36
CA GLY A 121 -7.41 -1.08 0.63
C GLY A 121 -7.94 -1.23 2.03
N GLU A 122 -9.00 -2.02 2.16
CA GLU A 122 -9.76 -2.10 3.40
C GLU A 122 -8.89 -2.33 4.65
N VAL A 123 -7.81 -3.11 4.56
CA VAL A 123 -6.93 -3.38 5.70
C VAL A 123 -6.13 -2.14 6.12
N PHE A 124 -5.49 -1.47 5.16
CA PHE A 124 -4.70 -0.26 5.40
C PHE A 124 -5.60 0.91 5.79
N TRP A 125 -6.75 1.01 5.14
CA TRP A 125 -7.78 1.97 5.48
C TRP A 125 -8.32 1.75 6.89
N ASN A 126 -8.60 0.51 7.33
CA ASN A 126 -9.10 0.25 8.68
C ASN A 126 -8.13 0.62 9.82
N LEU A 127 -6.82 0.64 9.55
CA LEU A 127 -5.81 1.07 10.52
C LEU A 127 -5.86 2.58 10.76
N CYS A 128 -6.27 3.35 9.76
CA CYS A 128 -6.17 4.80 9.74
C CYS A 128 -7.53 5.52 9.72
N ARG A 129 -8.59 4.84 9.28
CA ARG A 129 -9.97 5.30 9.34
C ARG A 129 -10.36 5.55 10.79
N ALA A 130 -10.98 6.68 11.04
CA ALA A 130 -11.58 6.98 12.32
C ALA A 130 -12.86 6.15 12.48
N LYS A 131 -13.03 5.53 13.66
CA LYS A 131 -14.25 4.81 14.06
C LYS A 131 -15.19 5.68 14.89
N THR A 132 -15.04 6.99 14.76
CA THR A 132 -15.85 8.02 15.43
C THR A 132 -17.22 8.08 14.77
N THR A 133 -18.23 8.43 15.56
CA THR A 133 -19.59 8.61 15.05
C THR A 133 -19.63 9.84 14.14
N PRO A 134 -20.12 9.73 12.89
CA PRO A 134 -20.24 10.88 12.01
C PRO A 134 -21.16 11.97 12.56
N PRO A 135 -20.86 13.25 12.35
CA PRO A 135 -21.72 14.34 12.78
C PRO A 135 -23.07 14.30 12.06
N ASP A 136 -24.17 14.55 12.77
CA ASP A 136 -25.53 14.45 12.22
C ASP A 136 -25.90 15.57 11.23
N SER A 137 -25.12 16.65 11.20
CA SER A 137 -25.42 17.81 10.35
C SER A 137 -24.50 17.88 9.14
N ALA A 138 -25.07 17.73 7.94
CA ALA A 138 -24.34 17.81 6.66
C ALA A 138 -23.51 19.10 6.49
N GLY A 139 -23.93 20.21 7.10
CA GLY A 139 -23.22 21.49 7.02
C GLY A 139 -22.05 21.66 7.98
N TRP A 140 -21.68 20.67 8.80
CA TRP A 140 -20.65 20.83 9.84
C TRP A 140 -19.30 21.27 9.26
N ALA A 141 -18.90 20.69 8.12
CA ALA A 141 -17.62 20.99 7.49
C ALA A 141 -17.54 22.47 7.05
N ASN A 142 -18.60 22.97 6.41
CA ASN A 142 -18.70 24.38 6.01
C ASN A 142 -18.74 25.34 7.20
N ARG A 143 -19.40 24.95 8.31
CA ARG A 143 -19.39 25.73 9.55
C ARG A 143 -18.01 25.79 10.19
N LEU A 144 -17.28 24.67 10.18
CA LEU A 144 -15.94 24.59 10.76
C LEU A 144 -14.97 25.50 10.00
N ILE A 145 -15.01 25.50 8.66
CA ILE A 145 -14.19 26.42 7.84
C ILE A 145 -14.81 27.81 7.67
N LYS A 146 -15.97 28.07 8.30
CA LYS A 146 -16.74 29.33 8.26
C LYS A 146 -17.12 29.79 6.85
N ALA A 147 -17.29 28.86 5.92
CA ALA A 147 -17.76 29.15 4.56
C ALA A 147 -19.20 29.69 4.58
N ASP A 148 -20.06 29.14 5.45
CA ASP A 148 -21.43 29.60 5.66
C ASP A 148 -21.52 31.08 6.08
N ARG A 149 -20.61 31.50 6.97
CA ARG A 149 -20.48 32.90 7.39
C ARG A 149 -19.95 33.77 6.28
N ALA A 150 -18.98 33.28 5.49
CA ALA A 150 -18.45 33.99 4.35
C ALA A 150 -19.53 34.26 3.29
N TRP A 151 -20.36 33.27 2.95
CA TRP A 151 -21.48 33.44 2.03
C TRP A 151 -22.44 34.52 2.53
N ALA A 152 -22.85 34.42 3.80
CA ALA A 152 -23.83 35.34 4.39
C ALA A 152 -23.29 36.78 4.52
N ARG A 153 -22.02 36.95 4.89
CA ARG A 153 -21.40 38.25 5.14
C ARG A 153 -21.02 38.99 3.88
N PHE A 154 -20.48 38.29 2.88
CA PHE A 154 -19.92 38.90 1.68
C PHE A 154 -20.78 38.72 0.43
N GLY A 155 -21.87 37.94 0.50
CA GLY A 155 -22.77 37.72 -0.63
C GLY A 155 -22.13 36.90 -1.76
N VAL A 156 -21.19 36.03 -1.43
CA VAL A 156 -20.41 35.20 -2.37
C VAL A 156 -20.86 33.75 -2.34
N SER A 157 -20.65 33.05 -3.45
CA SER A 157 -20.93 31.61 -3.58
C SER A 157 -19.91 30.86 -4.46
N GLY A 158 -18.93 31.55 -5.00
CA GLY A 158 -17.98 31.11 -6.02
C GLY A 158 -18.48 31.36 -7.44
N ALA A 159 -19.52 32.18 -7.63
CA ALA A 159 -20.15 32.36 -8.93
C ALA A 159 -19.17 32.92 -9.97
N GLY A 160 -19.23 32.39 -11.19
CA GLY A 160 -18.35 32.80 -12.30
C GLY A 160 -16.92 32.25 -12.24
N ILE A 161 -16.54 31.50 -11.19
CA ILE A 161 -15.24 30.85 -11.09
C ILE A 161 -15.30 29.43 -11.67
N LEU A 162 -14.37 29.13 -12.58
CA LEU A 162 -14.15 27.80 -13.14
C LEU A 162 -13.10 27.04 -12.32
N ILE A 163 -13.46 25.83 -11.87
CA ILE A 163 -12.61 24.93 -11.09
C ILE A 163 -12.32 23.68 -11.92
N GLY A 164 -11.05 23.40 -12.23
CA GLY A 164 -10.64 22.16 -12.90
C GLY A 164 -10.43 21.04 -11.88
N GLN A 165 -10.97 19.86 -12.15
CA GLN A 165 -10.83 18.70 -11.27
C GLN A 165 -10.22 17.49 -12.00
N PRO A 166 -8.88 17.37 -12.00
CA PRO A 166 -8.19 16.12 -12.32
C PRO A 166 -8.51 15.02 -11.28
N ASP A 167 -9.30 14.01 -11.66
CA ASP A 167 -9.77 12.94 -10.75
C ASP A 167 -10.22 11.69 -11.57
N THR A 168 -11.08 10.83 -11.01
CA THR A 168 -11.65 9.63 -11.65
C THR A 168 -12.76 9.94 -12.66
N GLY A 169 -13.15 11.20 -12.78
CA GLY A 169 -14.33 11.66 -13.51
C GLY A 169 -15.53 11.87 -12.60
N VAL A 170 -16.66 12.30 -13.19
CA VAL A 170 -17.89 12.58 -12.44
C VAL A 170 -19.05 11.77 -13.01
N ALA A 171 -19.61 10.88 -12.19
CA ALA A 171 -20.80 10.10 -12.54
C ALA A 171 -22.08 10.94 -12.38
N ALA A 172 -23.19 10.47 -12.96
CA ALA A 172 -24.48 11.13 -12.76
C ALA A 172 -24.94 11.00 -11.30
N HIS A 173 -25.28 12.12 -10.68
CA HIS A 173 -25.74 12.21 -9.29
C HIS A 173 -26.60 13.46 -9.10
N ASP A 174 -27.65 13.36 -8.28
CA ASP A 174 -28.67 14.42 -8.11
C ASP A 174 -28.11 15.65 -7.36
N GLU A 175 -27.17 15.46 -6.43
CA GLU A 175 -26.38 16.56 -5.81
C GLU A 175 -25.50 17.36 -6.79
N LEU A 176 -25.29 16.84 -8.02
CA LEU A 176 -24.40 17.41 -9.03
C LEU A 176 -25.13 17.66 -10.37
N ASP A 177 -26.46 17.71 -10.33
CA ASP A 177 -27.29 18.00 -11.51
C ASP A 177 -27.05 19.43 -12.06
N GLN A 178 -26.40 20.28 -11.27
CA GLN A 178 -26.01 21.64 -11.60
C GLN A 178 -24.56 21.91 -11.21
N GLY A 179 -23.89 22.80 -11.94
CA GLY A 179 -22.52 23.24 -11.62
C GLY A 179 -21.39 22.36 -12.13
N VAL A 180 -21.67 21.21 -12.73
CA VAL A 180 -20.68 20.42 -13.48
C VAL A 180 -20.80 20.74 -14.98
N ASP A 181 -19.70 21.17 -15.61
CA ASP A 181 -19.62 21.37 -17.06
C ASP A 181 -18.78 20.28 -17.72
N LYS A 182 -19.43 19.18 -18.11
CA LYS A 182 -18.79 18.08 -18.84
C LYS A 182 -18.41 18.44 -20.27
N SER A 183 -19.02 19.47 -20.87
CA SER A 183 -18.74 19.84 -22.27
C SER A 183 -17.33 20.39 -22.47
N ARG A 184 -16.72 20.89 -21.38
CA ARG A 184 -15.32 21.33 -21.32
C ARG A 184 -14.39 20.28 -20.73
N GLY A 185 -14.91 19.16 -20.24
CA GLY A 185 -14.11 18.11 -19.63
C GLY A 185 -13.47 17.18 -20.66
N PHE A 186 -12.59 16.30 -20.17
CA PHE A 186 -11.91 15.31 -21.01
C PHE A 186 -11.56 14.05 -20.22
N ASP A 187 -11.50 12.91 -20.90
CA ASP A 187 -11.04 11.63 -20.36
C ASP A 187 -9.72 11.25 -21.04
N PHE A 188 -8.62 11.48 -20.33
CA PHE A 188 -7.28 11.15 -20.78
C PHE A 188 -6.98 9.65 -20.75
N ILE A 189 -7.71 8.88 -19.93
CA ILE A 189 -7.53 7.43 -19.86
C ILE A 189 -8.05 6.77 -21.14
N ALA A 190 -9.20 7.22 -21.63
CA ALA A 190 -9.81 6.68 -22.84
C ALA A 190 -9.60 7.54 -24.09
N GLY A 191 -8.97 8.70 -23.97
CA GLY A 191 -8.69 9.60 -25.09
C GLY A 191 -9.95 10.19 -25.75
N ARG A 192 -10.96 10.59 -24.96
CA ARG A 192 -12.25 11.10 -25.50
C ARG A 192 -12.79 12.29 -24.70
N PRO A 193 -13.64 13.16 -25.30
CA PRO A 193 -14.20 14.34 -24.64
C PRO A 193 -15.38 14.03 -23.70
N ASP A 194 -15.37 12.87 -23.02
CA ASP A 194 -16.39 12.48 -22.04
C ASP A 194 -15.71 12.09 -20.72
N PRO A 195 -15.67 13.00 -19.73
CA PRO A 195 -15.02 12.81 -18.43
C PRO A 195 -15.87 12.01 -17.43
N THR A 196 -16.88 11.29 -17.90
CA THR A 196 -17.76 10.52 -17.01
C THR A 196 -16.98 9.38 -16.36
N ASP A 197 -17.09 9.28 -15.03
CA ASP A 197 -16.56 8.13 -14.28
C ASP A 197 -17.34 6.88 -14.71
N PRO A 198 -16.67 5.85 -15.27
CA PRO A 198 -17.36 4.66 -15.75
C PRO A 198 -17.74 3.70 -14.61
N LEU A 199 -17.33 4.00 -13.37
CA LEU A 199 -17.66 3.25 -12.15
C LEU A 199 -17.34 1.74 -12.26
N LEU A 200 -16.33 1.36 -13.04
CA LEU A 200 -16.01 -0.05 -13.27
C LEU A 200 -15.49 -0.69 -11.99
N LYS A 201 -15.89 -1.94 -11.73
CA LYS A 201 -15.35 -2.75 -10.61
C LYS A 201 -13.83 -2.93 -10.65
N SER A 202 -13.22 -2.81 -11.83
CA SER A 202 -11.77 -2.89 -12.00
C SER A 202 -11.03 -1.62 -11.59
N MET A 203 -11.75 -0.51 -11.34
CA MET A 203 -11.17 0.72 -10.80
C MET A 203 -10.95 0.60 -9.30
N ALA A 204 -9.86 1.19 -8.84
CA ALA A 204 -9.51 1.31 -7.42
C ALA A 204 -10.38 2.33 -6.68
N SER A 205 -10.78 3.40 -7.37
CA SER A 205 -11.47 4.54 -6.74
C SER A 205 -12.74 4.97 -7.47
N PRO A 206 -13.64 4.05 -7.88
CA PRO A 206 -14.84 4.40 -8.62
C PRO A 206 -15.72 5.36 -7.80
N GLY A 207 -16.19 6.44 -8.44
CA GLY A 207 -17.08 7.43 -7.84
C GLY A 207 -16.37 8.47 -6.97
N HIS A 208 -15.05 8.39 -6.81
CA HIS A 208 -14.28 9.31 -5.98
C HIS A 208 -14.43 10.77 -6.43
N GLY A 209 -14.24 11.04 -7.73
CA GLY A 209 -14.40 12.38 -8.29
C GLY A 209 -15.80 12.97 -8.07
N THR A 210 -16.85 12.14 -8.01
CA THR A 210 -18.22 12.57 -7.71
C THR A 210 -18.36 13.03 -6.26
N GLY A 211 -17.77 12.29 -5.32
CA GLY A 211 -17.77 12.67 -3.91
C GLY A 211 -17.01 13.96 -3.66
N THR A 212 -15.82 14.11 -4.23
CA THR A 212 -15.02 15.34 -4.08
C THR A 212 -15.67 16.52 -4.80
N SER A 213 -16.31 16.37 -5.97
CA SER A 213 -17.09 17.47 -6.58
C SER A 213 -18.19 17.98 -5.65
N SER A 214 -18.88 17.09 -4.92
CA SER A 214 -20.04 17.46 -4.11
C SER A 214 -19.71 18.42 -2.97
N VAL A 215 -18.54 18.27 -2.34
CA VAL A 215 -18.08 19.17 -1.28
C VAL A 215 -17.54 20.51 -1.82
N VAL A 216 -17.34 20.63 -3.14
CA VAL A 216 -17.01 21.90 -3.80
C VAL A 216 -18.27 22.64 -4.22
N ILE A 217 -19.12 22.00 -5.04
CA ILE A 217 -20.14 22.72 -5.83
C ILE A 217 -21.59 22.30 -5.60
N SER A 218 -21.89 21.33 -4.71
CA SER A 218 -23.31 20.95 -4.48
C SER A 218 -24.11 22.18 -4.03
N ARG A 219 -25.24 22.43 -4.67
CA ARG A 219 -26.05 23.64 -4.42
C ARG A 219 -26.65 23.62 -3.01
N ALA A 220 -26.88 24.80 -2.45
CA ALA A 220 -27.46 24.97 -1.11
C ALA A 220 -28.88 24.38 -0.97
N SER A 221 -29.56 24.05 -2.07
CA SER A 221 -30.85 23.37 -2.10
C SER A 221 -30.77 21.86 -1.89
N HIS A 222 -29.58 21.25 -1.97
CA HIS A 222 -29.40 19.81 -1.83
C HIS A 222 -28.99 19.42 -0.39
N ILE A 223 -28.77 18.13 -0.17
CA ILE A 223 -28.45 17.58 1.17
C ILE A 223 -27.03 17.95 1.55
N VAL A 224 -26.08 17.76 0.63
CA VAL A 224 -24.70 18.26 0.77
C VAL A 224 -24.70 19.69 0.25
N THR A 225 -24.03 20.60 0.94
CA THR A 225 -23.75 21.93 0.42
C THR A 225 -22.25 22.03 0.17
N GLY A 226 -21.86 22.36 -1.06
CA GLY A 226 -20.48 22.61 -1.41
C GLY A 226 -19.94 23.89 -0.74
N SER A 227 -18.63 23.98 -0.59
CA SER A 227 -17.94 25.17 -0.08
C SER A 227 -18.06 26.39 -1.01
N ALA A 228 -18.26 26.17 -2.31
CA ALA A 228 -18.56 27.17 -3.33
C ALA A 228 -19.78 26.73 -4.17
N PRO A 229 -20.99 26.79 -3.62
CA PRO A 229 -22.20 26.27 -4.25
C PRO A 229 -22.64 27.07 -5.49
N GLY A 230 -21.96 28.17 -5.85
CA GLY A 230 -22.16 29.00 -7.03
C GLY A 230 -21.17 28.72 -8.16
N ALA A 231 -20.05 28.05 -7.88
CA ALA A 231 -18.98 27.81 -8.85
C ALA A 231 -19.37 26.80 -9.94
N THR A 232 -18.56 26.74 -11.00
CA THR A 232 -18.66 25.72 -12.05
C THR A 232 -17.41 24.86 -12.06
N LEU A 233 -17.60 23.55 -11.98
CA LEU A 233 -16.54 22.56 -11.96
C LEU A 233 -16.43 21.87 -13.33
N ILE A 234 -15.22 21.77 -13.85
CA ILE A 234 -14.87 21.07 -15.08
C ILE A 234 -14.19 19.75 -14.70
N PRO A 235 -14.86 18.60 -14.88
CA PRO A 235 -14.29 17.30 -14.53
C PRO A 235 -13.29 16.86 -15.61
N ILE A 236 -12.14 16.35 -15.17
CA ILE A 236 -11.06 15.88 -16.04
C ILE A 236 -10.62 14.51 -15.56
N ARG A 237 -11.05 13.47 -16.26
CA ARG A 237 -10.73 12.09 -15.89
C ARG A 237 -9.29 11.77 -16.31
N CYS A 238 -8.44 11.48 -15.34
CA CYS A 238 -7.02 11.18 -15.57
C CYS A 238 -6.48 9.99 -14.78
N VAL A 239 -7.31 9.38 -13.93
CA VAL A 239 -6.91 8.24 -13.10
C VAL A 239 -8.05 7.23 -12.91
N ASN A 240 -7.69 5.97 -12.68
CA ASN A 240 -8.60 4.94 -12.13
C ASN A 240 -8.41 4.71 -10.63
N SER A 241 -7.29 5.21 -10.09
CA SER A 241 -6.89 5.14 -8.68
C SER A 241 -6.38 6.51 -8.26
N VAL A 242 -6.78 6.98 -7.09
CA VAL A 242 -6.23 8.22 -6.51
C VAL A 242 -4.78 8.08 -6.07
N VAL A 243 -4.26 6.85 -6.10
CA VAL A 243 -2.85 6.51 -5.92
C VAL A 243 -2.15 6.62 -7.27
N LEU A 244 -1.34 7.65 -7.43
CA LEU A 244 -0.63 7.90 -8.67
C LEU A 244 0.48 6.87 -8.90
N SER A 245 0.41 6.23 -10.07
CA SER A 245 1.43 5.33 -10.60
C SER A 245 2.12 5.89 -11.86
N GLY A 246 1.86 7.16 -12.19
CA GLY A 246 2.39 7.83 -13.37
C GLY A 246 1.98 9.30 -13.40
N GLY A 247 2.78 10.14 -14.06
CA GLY A 247 2.57 11.59 -14.08
C GLY A 247 1.85 12.12 -15.32
N THR A 248 1.92 11.39 -16.43
CA THR A 248 1.56 11.90 -17.75
C THR A 248 0.09 12.34 -17.85
N ALA A 249 -0.84 11.48 -17.44
CA ALA A 249 -2.27 11.79 -17.53
C ALA A 249 -2.67 12.98 -16.66
N LEU A 250 -2.07 13.10 -15.46
CA LEU A 250 -2.30 14.23 -14.57
C LEU A 250 -1.69 15.53 -15.10
N ALA A 251 -0.47 15.47 -15.66
CA ALA A 251 0.17 16.63 -16.27
C ALA A 251 -0.68 17.20 -17.42
N ARG A 252 -1.22 16.31 -18.28
CA ARG A 252 -2.14 16.71 -19.35
C ARG A 252 -3.48 17.23 -18.82
N ALA A 253 -3.98 16.67 -17.72
CA ALA A 253 -5.19 17.17 -17.07
C ALA A 253 -5.01 18.60 -16.51
N ILE A 254 -3.85 18.93 -15.96
CA ILE A 254 -3.51 20.29 -15.51
C ILE A 254 -3.44 21.25 -16.71
N ASP A 255 -2.75 20.85 -17.79
CA ASP A 255 -2.69 21.66 -19.01
C ASP A 255 -4.07 21.85 -19.66
N HIS A 256 -4.94 20.83 -19.60
CA HIS A 256 -6.33 20.95 -20.06
C HIS A 256 -7.12 21.94 -19.22
N ALA A 257 -7.02 21.89 -17.89
CA ALA A 257 -7.68 22.85 -17.01
C ALA A 257 -7.21 24.30 -17.29
N ARG A 258 -5.92 24.50 -17.55
CA ARG A 258 -5.36 25.79 -18.01
C ARG A 258 -6.03 26.25 -19.31
N ALA A 259 -6.08 25.38 -20.31
CA ALA A 259 -6.69 25.69 -21.61
C ALA A 259 -8.19 25.99 -21.51
N GLN A 260 -8.90 25.42 -20.54
CA GLN A 260 -10.30 25.72 -20.24
C GLN A 260 -10.52 27.00 -19.42
N ASN A 261 -9.45 27.76 -19.12
CA ASN A 261 -9.47 28.98 -18.30
C ASN A 261 -9.92 28.77 -16.85
N CYS A 262 -9.67 27.59 -16.28
CA CYS A 262 -9.86 27.37 -14.84
C CYS A 262 -8.99 28.34 -14.04
N ARG A 263 -9.50 28.80 -12.89
CA ARG A 263 -8.76 29.66 -11.95
C ARG A 263 -8.30 28.91 -10.71
N VAL A 264 -8.90 27.76 -10.47
CA VAL A 264 -8.55 26.84 -9.40
C VAL A 264 -8.44 25.44 -9.99
N ILE A 265 -7.42 24.69 -9.57
CA ILE A 265 -7.27 23.26 -9.86
C ILE A 265 -7.23 22.53 -8.52
N THR A 266 -8.08 21.53 -8.35
CA THR A 266 -8.14 20.67 -7.15
C THR A 266 -7.79 19.24 -7.50
N MET A 267 -6.76 18.70 -6.85
CA MET A 267 -6.23 17.36 -7.09
C MET A 267 -6.36 16.50 -5.83
N SER A 268 -7.36 15.64 -5.81
CA SER A 268 -7.63 14.73 -4.70
C SER A 268 -6.95 13.37 -4.94
N LEU A 269 -5.64 13.39 -5.15
CA LEU A 269 -4.81 12.26 -5.55
C LEU A 269 -3.34 12.48 -5.17
N GLY A 270 -2.54 11.42 -5.13
CA GLY A 270 -1.11 11.52 -4.84
C GLY A 270 -0.32 10.22 -4.98
N GLY A 271 0.99 10.31 -5.06
CA GLY A 271 1.90 9.17 -5.18
C GLY A 271 3.33 9.47 -4.76
N LEU A 272 4.23 8.53 -5.06
CA LEU A 272 5.64 8.60 -4.63
C LEU A 272 6.57 9.23 -5.67
N LEU A 273 6.13 9.41 -6.91
CA LEU A 273 6.97 9.98 -7.96
C LEU A 273 6.67 11.45 -8.18
N ALA A 274 7.73 12.22 -8.44
CA ALA A 274 7.67 13.60 -8.91
C ALA A 274 8.20 13.70 -10.35
N PRO A 275 7.50 13.13 -11.35
CA PRO A 275 7.97 13.12 -12.73
C PRO A 275 8.02 14.55 -13.30
N ARG A 276 8.98 14.81 -14.20
CA ARG A 276 9.34 16.17 -14.61
C ARG A 276 8.23 16.85 -15.40
N GLU A 277 7.51 16.12 -16.24
CA GLU A 277 6.35 16.61 -16.99
C GLU A 277 5.25 17.14 -16.06
N LEU A 278 5.00 16.46 -14.94
CA LEU A 278 4.00 16.89 -13.96
C LEU A 278 4.45 18.16 -13.24
N ARG A 279 5.71 18.22 -12.79
CA ARG A 279 6.27 19.45 -12.19
C ARG A 279 6.20 20.64 -13.15
N ARG A 280 6.52 20.44 -14.44
CA ARG A 280 6.45 21.51 -15.45
C ARG A 280 5.02 21.98 -15.70
N ALA A 281 4.05 21.06 -15.75
CA ALA A 281 2.63 21.41 -15.87
C ALA A 281 2.13 22.25 -14.67
N ILE A 282 2.50 21.86 -13.45
CA ILE A 282 2.20 22.63 -12.22
C ILE A 282 2.79 24.05 -12.31
N VAL A 283 4.07 24.17 -12.66
CA VAL A 283 4.74 25.47 -12.77
C VAL A 283 4.07 26.36 -13.82
N ARG A 284 3.66 25.80 -14.97
CA ARG A 284 2.91 26.55 -15.99
C ARG A 284 1.55 27.03 -15.46
N ALA A 285 0.81 26.17 -14.76
CA ALA A 285 -0.48 26.55 -14.17
C ALA A 285 -0.35 27.72 -13.18
N VAL A 286 0.63 27.65 -12.27
CA VAL A 286 0.89 28.73 -11.32
C VAL A 286 1.32 30.02 -12.03
N ARG A 287 2.17 29.92 -13.04
CA ARG A 287 2.60 31.08 -13.85
C ARG A 287 1.42 31.75 -14.55
N ASP A 288 0.41 30.98 -14.95
CA ASP A 288 -0.83 31.47 -15.56
C ASP A 288 -1.87 31.95 -14.53
N ASP A 289 -1.43 32.24 -13.30
CA ASP A 289 -2.25 32.77 -12.20
C ASP A 289 -3.37 31.82 -11.74
N ILE A 290 -3.16 30.51 -11.86
CA ILE A 290 -4.08 29.49 -11.36
C ILE A 290 -3.67 29.05 -9.96
N ILE A 291 -4.65 28.91 -9.06
CA ILE A 291 -4.45 28.32 -7.73
C ILE A 291 -4.49 26.79 -7.86
N VAL A 292 -3.38 26.13 -7.55
CA VAL A 292 -3.20 24.68 -7.65
C VAL A 292 -3.14 24.05 -6.25
N LEU A 293 -4.07 23.15 -5.97
CA LEU A 293 -4.30 22.53 -4.66
C LEU A 293 -4.18 21.00 -4.77
N ALA A 294 -3.55 20.36 -3.78
CA ALA A 294 -3.51 18.91 -3.70
C ALA A 294 -3.68 18.37 -2.28
N ALA A 295 -4.30 17.19 -2.19
CA ALA A 295 -4.43 16.43 -0.95
C ALA A 295 -3.06 16.03 -0.41
N ALA A 296 -2.79 16.25 0.88
CA ALA A 296 -1.52 15.87 1.50
C ALA A 296 -1.25 14.35 1.40
N GLY A 297 -2.29 13.54 1.30
CA GLY A 297 -2.22 12.09 1.22
C GLY A 297 -2.84 11.44 2.44
N ASN A 298 -3.08 10.14 2.32
CA ASN A 298 -3.78 9.37 3.32
C ASN A 298 -2.90 8.20 3.77
N CYS A 299 -2.81 8.00 5.08
CA CYS A 299 -2.31 6.79 5.74
C CYS A 299 -0.82 6.45 5.50
N VAL A 300 -0.10 7.16 4.63
CA VAL A 300 1.33 6.92 4.36
C VAL A 300 2.28 7.67 5.31
N GLY A 301 1.79 8.69 6.02
CA GLY A 301 2.53 9.38 7.10
C GLY A 301 3.47 10.50 6.65
N PHE A 302 3.53 10.82 5.35
CA PHE A 302 4.23 11.98 4.81
C PHE A 302 3.45 12.59 3.65
N VAL A 303 3.72 13.86 3.36
CA VAL A 303 3.06 14.58 2.27
C VAL A 303 3.44 13.97 0.91
N THR A 304 2.45 13.49 0.16
CA THR A 304 2.63 12.85 -1.14
C THR A 304 2.76 13.85 -2.29
N TYR A 305 3.33 13.43 -3.42
CA TYR A 305 3.37 14.26 -4.62
C TYR A 305 2.03 14.16 -5.38
N PRO A 306 1.41 15.26 -5.85
CA PRO A 306 1.98 16.60 -6.07
C PRO A 306 1.88 17.58 -4.88
N ALA A 307 1.26 17.24 -3.75
CA ALA A 307 1.18 18.16 -2.60
C ALA A 307 2.56 18.55 -2.04
N ASP A 308 3.55 17.67 -2.13
CA ASP A 308 4.95 17.96 -1.76
C ASP A 308 5.65 18.97 -2.71
N ASP A 309 5.07 19.27 -3.89
CA ASP A 309 5.62 20.31 -4.77
C ASP A 309 5.43 21.69 -4.15
N ARG A 310 6.51 22.48 -4.05
CA ARG A 310 6.45 23.84 -3.50
C ARG A 310 5.45 24.75 -4.23
N ASN A 311 5.15 24.46 -5.49
CA ASN A 311 4.23 25.25 -6.30
C ASN A 311 2.77 24.80 -6.13
N VAL A 312 2.49 23.83 -5.25
CA VAL A 312 1.14 23.35 -4.93
C VAL A 312 0.81 23.71 -3.50
N ILE A 313 -0.44 24.08 -3.24
CA ILE A 313 -0.94 24.28 -1.87
C ILE A 313 -1.34 22.91 -1.30
N ALA A 314 -0.59 22.43 -0.32
CA ALA A 314 -0.83 21.13 0.31
C ALA A 314 -1.85 21.22 1.44
N VAL A 315 -2.87 20.36 1.40
CA VAL A 315 -3.99 20.40 2.35
C VAL A 315 -4.08 19.10 3.17
N ALA A 316 -3.96 19.22 4.50
CA ALA A 316 -4.14 18.12 5.44
C ALA A 316 -5.58 18.05 6.00
N GLY A 317 -5.93 16.91 6.60
CA GLY A 317 -7.26 16.58 7.08
C GLY A 317 -7.40 16.69 8.60
N VAL A 318 -8.49 17.30 9.06
CA VAL A 318 -8.89 17.37 10.48
C VAL A 318 -10.28 16.80 10.72
N ASP A 319 -10.57 16.46 11.97
CA ASP A 319 -11.90 16.07 12.45
C ASP A 319 -12.78 17.28 12.82
N GLU A 320 -14.01 16.99 13.26
CA GLU A 320 -14.97 18.00 13.73
C GLU A 320 -14.48 18.81 14.94
N ASN A 321 -13.49 18.29 15.68
CA ASN A 321 -12.90 18.90 16.86
C ASN A 321 -11.62 19.70 16.53
N ARG A 322 -11.29 19.88 15.25
CA ARG A 322 -10.05 20.51 14.76
C ARG A 322 -8.77 19.77 15.16
N LYS A 323 -8.87 18.47 15.44
CA LYS A 323 -7.70 17.59 15.65
C LYS A 323 -7.30 16.95 14.34
N ARG A 324 -6.02 16.61 14.19
CA ARG A 324 -5.53 15.85 13.04
C ARG A 324 -6.35 14.57 12.90
N TRP A 325 -6.95 14.37 11.73
CA TRP A 325 -7.56 13.09 11.39
C TRP A 325 -6.47 12.03 11.35
N LYS A 326 -6.69 10.88 11.99
CA LYS A 326 -5.70 9.81 12.13
C LYS A 326 -5.10 9.37 10.79
N GLY A 327 -5.92 9.36 9.73
CA GLY A 327 -5.51 9.01 8.38
C GLY A 327 -4.83 10.13 7.59
N SER A 328 -4.76 11.37 8.10
CA SER A 328 -4.11 12.46 7.37
C SER A 328 -2.60 12.30 7.36
N CYS A 329 -2.00 12.45 6.17
CA CYS A 329 -0.58 12.76 6.07
C CYS A 329 -0.31 14.18 6.56
N HIS A 330 0.92 14.39 7.01
CA HIS A 330 1.34 15.58 7.73
C HIS A 330 2.84 15.85 7.50
N GLY A 331 3.30 17.02 7.90
CA GLY A 331 4.69 17.45 7.85
C GLY A 331 4.86 18.87 7.33
N ARG A 332 6.12 19.32 7.23
CA ARG A 332 6.51 20.71 6.94
C ARG A 332 6.00 21.29 5.61
N LYS A 333 5.55 20.40 4.71
CA LYS A 333 5.04 20.76 3.39
C LYS A 333 3.56 21.12 3.41
N VAL A 334 2.83 20.78 4.48
CA VAL A 334 1.42 21.16 4.64
C VAL A 334 1.30 22.68 4.75
N ASP A 335 0.50 23.30 3.89
CA ASP A 335 0.23 24.73 3.95
C ASP A 335 -0.91 25.05 4.93
N ILE A 336 -1.95 24.23 4.92
CA ILE A 336 -3.21 24.46 5.62
C ILE A 336 -3.93 23.12 5.91
N SER A 337 -4.89 23.15 6.82
CA SER A 337 -5.76 22.01 7.12
C SER A 337 -7.24 22.33 6.91
N ALA A 338 -8.03 21.32 6.55
CA ALA A 338 -9.48 21.42 6.38
C ALA A 338 -10.18 20.10 6.79
N PRO A 339 -11.52 20.09 6.95
CA PRO A 339 -12.28 18.88 7.27
C PRO A 339 -11.94 17.70 6.37
N GLY A 340 -11.53 16.58 6.97
CA GLY A 340 -11.18 15.35 6.28
C GLY A 340 -11.67 14.09 7.01
N GLU A 341 -12.46 14.20 8.07
CA GLU A 341 -13.05 13.04 8.75
C GLU A 341 -14.57 13.23 8.87
N ASN A 342 -15.35 12.24 8.41
CA ASN A 342 -16.81 12.19 8.49
C ASN A 342 -17.51 13.37 7.77
N VAL A 343 -16.96 13.74 6.62
CA VAL A 343 -17.52 14.71 5.69
C VAL A 343 -18.68 14.07 4.93
N TRP A 344 -19.77 14.81 4.77
CA TRP A 344 -20.92 14.38 4.00
C TRP A 344 -20.66 14.56 2.50
N VAL A 345 -20.94 13.53 1.70
CA VAL A 345 -20.55 13.47 0.29
C VAL A 345 -21.60 12.76 -0.57
N ALA A 346 -21.72 13.18 -1.83
CA ALA A 346 -22.40 12.39 -2.86
C ALA A 346 -21.67 11.05 -3.05
N ARG A 347 -22.41 9.94 -3.12
CA ARG A 347 -21.82 8.60 -3.18
C ARG A 347 -22.28 7.84 -4.42
N ARG A 348 -21.30 7.27 -5.12
CA ARG A 348 -21.49 6.35 -6.24
C ARG A 348 -20.63 5.12 -6.02
N ASP A 349 -21.22 3.94 -6.14
CA ASP A 349 -20.50 2.67 -5.99
C ASP A 349 -20.14 2.08 -7.35
N ALA A 350 -19.25 1.09 -7.34
CA ALA A 350 -18.86 0.36 -8.53
C ALA A 350 -20.05 -0.42 -9.12
N VAL A 351 -20.17 -0.43 -10.44
CA VAL A 351 -21.27 -1.07 -11.17
C VAL A 351 -20.74 -1.92 -12.33
N PRO A 352 -21.52 -2.91 -12.80
CA PRO A 352 -21.20 -3.60 -14.05
C PRO A 352 -21.16 -2.63 -15.24
N GLN A 353 -20.34 -2.96 -16.24
CA GLN A 353 -20.26 -2.16 -17.47
C GLN A 353 -21.63 -2.07 -18.15
N GLY A 354 -22.04 -0.86 -18.55
CA GLY A 354 -23.32 -0.61 -19.20
C GLY A 354 -24.52 -0.46 -18.24
N HIS A 355 -24.28 -0.55 -16.92
CA HIS A 355 -25.33 -0.33 -15.92
C HIS A 355 -25.93 1.08 -16.00
N GLN A 356 -27.26 1.16 -15.96
CA GLN A 356 -27.99 2.43 -15.88
C GLN A 356 -28.37 2.70 -14.42
N PRO A 357 -28.03 3.88 -13.86
CA PRO A 357 -28.29 4.15 -12.45
C PRO A 357 -29.78 4.35 -12.18
N SER A 358 -30.29 3.71 -11.13
CA SER A 358 -31.59 3.97 -10.53
C SER A 358 -31.63 5.34 -9.82
N PRO A 359 -32.83 5.90 -9.55
CA PRO A 359 -32.96 7.13 -8.77
C PRO A 359 -32.31 7.05 -7.39
N ALA A 360 -32.44 5.92 -6.68
CA ALA A 360 -31.85 5.75 -5.35
C ALA A 360 -30.31 5.81 -5.40
N GLU A 361 -29.68 5.24 -6.42
CA GLU A 361 -28.23 5.32 -6.57
C GLU A 361 -27.77 6.73 -6.98
N ARG A 362 -28.62 7.56 -7.61
CA ARG A 362 -28.30 8.96 -7.94
C ARG A 362 -28.52 9.93 -6.79
N ALA A 363 -29.33 9.55 -5.81
CA ALA A 363 -29.61 10.35 -4.62
C ALA A 363 -28.78 9.94 -3.39
N LYS A 364 -27.84 8.99 -3.53
CA LYS A 364 -27.13 8.38 -2.40
C LYS A 364 -26.11 9.35 -1.80
N VAL A 365 -26.32 9.73 -0.54
CA VAL A 365 -25.37 10.53 0.24
C VAL A 365 -24.77 9.68 1.36
N ALA A 366 -23.47 9.80 1.57
CA ALA A 366 -22.74 9.18 2.68
C ALA A 366 -22.31 10.26 3.68
N ARG A 367 -22.36 9.96 4.97
CA ARG A 367 -21.97 10.89 6.06
C ARG A 367 -20.58 10.61 6.63
N ASP A 368 -19.97 9.50 6.23
CA ASP A 368 -18.74 8.94 6.76
C ASP A 368 -17.57 9.07 5.77
N GLY A 369 -17.60 10.07 4.87
CA GLY A 369 -16.49 10.37 3.99
C GLY A 369 -15.27 10.81 4.81
N GLN A 370 -14.15 10.12 4.70
CA GLN A 370 -12.90 10.50 5.36
C GLN A 370 -11.80 10.53 4.32
N GLY A 371 -10.96 11.56 4.31
CA GLY A 371 -9.88 11.80 3.37
C GLY A 371 -9.32 13.21 3.35
N THR A 372 -8.03 13.33 3.07
CA THR A 372 -7.45 14.61 2.63
C THR A 372 -8.01 15.08 1.28
N SER A 373 -8.62 14.16 0.51
CA SER A 373 -9.39 14.43 -0.71
C SER A 373 -10.54 15.41 -0.50
N PHE A 374 -11.28 15.30 0.62
CA PHE A 374 -12.36 16.25 0.94
C PHE A 374 -11.82 17.56 1.49
N ALA A 375 -10.73 17.50 2.26
CA ALA A 375 -10.07 18.70 2.79
C ALA A 375 -9.59 19.62 1.65
N VAL A 376 -8.91 19.07 0.64
CA VAL A 376 -8.46 19.85 -0.53
C VAL A 376 -9.63 20.38 -1.36
N ALA A 377 -10.69 19.59 -1.53
CA ALA A 377 -11.87 20.00 -2.28
C ALA A 377 -12.62 21.16 -1.59
N LEU A 378 -12.80 21.11 -0.27
CA LEU A 378 -13.35 22.23 0.51
C LEU A 378 -12.49 23.50 0.37
N THR A 379 -11.17 23.33 0.36
CA THR A 379 -10.22 24.44 0.17
C THR A 379 -10.37 25.07 -1.22
N ALA A 380 -10.61 24.26 -2.25
CA ALA A 380 -10.82 24.75 -3.62
C ALA A 380 -12.06 25.63 -3.75
N GLY A 381 -13.15 25.29 -3.05
CA GLY A 381 -14.31 26.17 -2.99
C GLY A 381 -14.01 27.48 -2.26
N VAL A 382 -13.29 27.45 -1.14
CA VAL A 382 -12.85 28.68 -0.45
C VAL A 382 -11.97 29.57 -1.34
N ALA A 383 -11.10 28.97 -2.16
CA ALA A 383 -10.34 29.71 -3.17
C ALA A 383 -11.25 30.39 -4.21
N ALA A 384 -12.33 29.72 -4.64
CA ALA A 384 -13.32 30.31 -5.54
C ALA A 384 -14.09 31.47 -4.88
N LEU A 385 -14.48 31.34 -3.59
CA LEU A 385 -15.10 32.44 -2.84
C LEU A 385 -14.19 33.67 -2.78
N TRP A 386 -12.90 33.45 -2.53
CA TRP A 386 -11.90 34.53 -2.44
C TRP A 386 -11.71 35.25 -3.79
N LEU A 387 -11.63 34.49 -4.89
CA LEU A 387 -11.50 35.04 -6.23
C LEU A 387 -12.75 35.82 -6.68
N GLU A 388 -13.95 35.35 -6.33
CA GLU A 388 -15.20 36.08 -6.58
C GLU A 388 -15.23 37.38 -5.75
N HIS A 389 -14.92 37.30 -4.46
CA HIS A 389 -15.03 38.43 -3.55
C HIS A 389 -14.18 39.63 -3.97
N PHE A 390 -12.92 39.38 -4.32
CA PHE A 390 -11.98 40.44 -4.67
C PHE A 390 -11.94 40.75 -6.17
N GLY A 391 -12.37 39.81 -7.02
CA GLY A 391 -12.18 39.88 -8.46
C GLY A 391 -10.80 39.38 -8.88
N PHE A 392 -10.76 38.48 -9.86
CA PHE A 392 -9.51 37.89 -10.35
C PHE A 392 -8.54 38.95 -10.91
N ALA A 393 -9.06 39.98 -11.60
CA ALA A 393 -8.23 41.02 -12.20
C ALA A 393 -7.53 41.87 -11.12
N GLU A 394 -8.20 42.14 -10.02
CA GLU A 394 -7.74 42.89 -8.87
C GLU A 394 -6.73 42.07 -8.06
N CYS A 395 -7.00 40.79 -7.80
CA CYS A 395 -6.03 39.87 -7.19
C CYS A 395 -4.74 39.82 -8.02
N ARG A 396 -4.87 39.71 -9.35
CA ARG A 396 -3.74 39.71 -10.27
C ARG A 396 -3.01 41.05 -10.24
N ALA A 397 -3.71 42.18 -10.33
CA ALA A 397 -3.10 43.51 -10.28
C ALA A 397 -2.31 43.71 -8.98
N GLU A 398 -2.84 43.28 -7.84
CA GLU A 398 -2.15 43.37 -6.55
C GLU A 398 -0.92 42.45 -6.50
N ALA A 399 -1.03 41.20 -6.95
CA ALA A 399 0.09 40.27 -7.01
C ALA A 399 1.22 40.80 -7.90
N ARG A 400 0.86 41.41 -9.03
CA ARG A 400 1.82 42.06 -9.95
C ARG A 400 2.47 43.29 -9.33
N ARG A 401 1.70 44.13 -8.62
CA ARG A 401 2.20 45.30 -7.89
C ARG A 401 3.22 44.91 -6.82
N ARG A 402 3.06 43.75 -6.17
CA ARG A 402 3.91 43.27 -5.08
C ARG A 402 5.04 42.34 -5.53
N GLY A 403 5.72 42.70 -6.62
CA GLY A 403 6.93 42.02 -7.09
C GLY A 403 6.68 40.97 -8.17
N ASN A 404 5.63 41.14 -8.99
CA ASN A 404 5.28 40.23 -10.07
C ASN A 404 5.00 38.79 -9.62
N LEU A 405 4.38 38.62 -8.45
CA LEU A 405 4.04 37.31 -7.89
C LEU A 405 2.86 36.67 -8.66
N PRO A 406 2.80 35.32 -8.73
CA PRO A 406 1.57 34.61 -9.09
C PRO A 406 0.42 34.94 -8.16
N VAL A 407 -0.83 34.94 -8.66
CA VAL A 407 -2.05 35.07 -7.84
C VAL A 407 -2.09 34.02 -6.73
N GLN A 408 -1.61 32.79 -6.99
CA GLN A 408 -1.54 31.74 -6.00
C GLN A 408 -0.71 32.12 -4.77
N ASP A 409 0.44 32.78 -4.95
CA ASP A 409 1.32 33.10 -3.83
C ASP A 409 0.67 34.15 -2.92
N LEU A 410 -0.06 35.10 -3.52
CA LEU A 410 -0.88 36.06 -2.79
C LEU A 410 -2.00 35.35 -2.02
N PHE A 411 -2.72 34.42 -2.67
CA PHE A 411 -3.77 33.62 -2.03
C PHE A 411 -3.22 32.75 -0.90
N ARG A 412 -2.10 32.04 -1.11
CA ARG A 412 -1.44 31.18 -0.12
C ARG A 412 -1.02 31.99 1.10
N ALA A 413 -0.47 33.19 0.91
CA ALA A 413 -0.12 34.09 2.00
C ALA A 413 -1.35 34.54 2.79
N ALA A 414 -2.44 34.88 2.10
CA ALA A 414 -3.71 35.25 2.73
C ALA A 414 -4.28 34.08 3.53
N LEU A 415 -4.32 32.89 2.92
CA LEU A 415 -4.83 31.65 3.50
C LEU A 415 -4.11 31.29 4.80
N LYS A 416 -2.77 31.41 4.83
CA LYS A 416 -1.97 31.16 6.03
C LYS A 416 -2.18 32.24 7.09
N ALA A 417 -2.26 33.51 6.70
CA ALA A 417 -2.43 34.62 7.62
C ALA A 417 -3.80 34.66 8.29
N SER A 418 -4.82 34.13 7.64
CA SER A 418 -6.19 34.06 8.16
C SER A 418 -6.52 32.74 8.86
N ALA A 419 -5.61 31.76 8.87
CA ALA A 419 -5.88 30.43 9.38
C ALA A 419 -6.18 30.41 10.90
N ASP A 420 -7.10 29.54 11.32
CA ASP A 420 -7.42 29.32 12.72
C ASP A 420 -6.47 28.26 13.32
N ALA A 421 -5.43 28.72 14.01
CA ALA A 421 -4.51 27.89 14.79
C ALA A 421 -4.90 27.77 16.27
N SER A 422 -6.12 28.16 16.66
CA SER A 422 -6.55 28.19 18.07
C SER A 422 -6.83 26.81 18.67
N ALA A 423 -6.76 25.74 17.88
CA ALA A 423 -6.89 24.38 18.37
C ALA A 423 -5.78 24.07 19.41
N PRO A 424 -6.13 23.52 20.59
CA PRO A 424 -5.14 23.18 21.60
C PRO A 424 -4.08 22.22 21.05
N GLY A 425 -2.81 22.58 21.17
CA GLY A 425 -1.68 21.76 20.71
C GLY A 425 -1.44 21.77 19.20
N TRP A 426 -1.94 22.77 18.47
CA TRP A 426 -1.69 22.89 17.02
C TRP A 426 -0.20 23.01 16.71
N ASP A 427 0.33 22.08 15.90
CA ASP A 427 1.70 22.14 15.40
C ASP A 427 1.72 22.64 13.95
N SER A 428 2.23 23.85 13.77
CA SER A 428 2.36 24.48 12.45
C SER A 428 3.44 23.88 11.56
N HIS A 429 4.38 23.11 12.13
CA HIS A 429 5.37 22.35 11.36
C HIS A 429 4.81 21.03 10.83
N ASP A 430 3.63 20.62 11.31
CA ASP A 430 3.03 19.32 11.02
C ASP A 430 1.72 19.44 10.23
N MET A 431 0.81 20.31 10.66
CA MET A 431 -0.53 20.45 10.08
C MET A 431 -0.75 21.79 9.35
N GLY A 432 0.32 22.53 9.09
CA GLY A 432 0.29 23.82 8.40
C GLY A 432 -0.22 24.96 9.27
N ALA A 433 -0.56 26.09 8.65
CA ALA A 433 -0.80 27.35 9.38
C ALA A 433 -2.00 27.33 10.33
N GLY A 434 -2.93 26.38 10.18
CA GLY A 434 -4.17 26.31 10.92
C GLY A 434 -5.25 25.59 10.13
N VAL A 435 -6.45 25.53 10.70
CA VAL A 435 -7.67 25.20 9.97
C VAL A 435 -8.11 26.40 9.13
N ILE A 436 -8.63 26.17 7.92
CA ILE A 436 -9.18 27.25 7.08
C ILE A 436 -10.23 28.07 7.84
N ASP A 437 -10.17 29.39 7.68
CA ASP A 437 -11.21 30.33 8.08
C ASP A 437 -11.58 31.21 6.87
N ALA A 438 -12.64 30.84 6.16
CA ALA A 438 -13.08 31.54 4.95
C ALA A 438 -13.57 32.96 5.27
N GLU A 439 -14.18 33.19 6.43
CA GLU A 439 -14.66 34.51 6.82
C GLU A 439 -13.49 35.47 7.06
N ALA A 440 -12.48 35.04 7.83
CA ALA A 440 -11.28 35.83 8.09
C ALA A 440 -10.46 36.05 6.81
N LEU A 441 -10.39 35.04 5.94
CA LEU A 441 -9.71 35.13 4.65
C LEU A 441 -10.29 36.22 3.75
N LEU A 442 -11.63 36.26 3.61
CA LEU A 442 -12.30 37.28 2.80
C LEU A 442 -12.30 38.65 3.49
N ALA A 443 -12.27 38.69 4.82
CA ALA A 443 -12.14 39.94 5.57
C ALA A 443 -10.75 40.59 5.48
N LEU A 444 -9.70 39.84 5.11
CA LEU A 444 -8.33 40.33 5.00
C LEU A 444 -8.15 41.13 3.69
N PRO A 445 -8.00 42.47 3.74
CA PRO A 445 -7.89 43.26 2.52
C PRO A 445 -6.65 42.88 1.74
N LEU A 446 -6.75 42.86 0.39
CA LEU A 446 -5.64 42.47 -0.48
C LEU A 446 -4.33 43.17 -0.10
N ALA A 447 -4.33 44.51 0.03
CA ALA A 447 -3.15 45.29 0.37
C ALA A 447 -2.51 44.96 1.75
N SER A 448 -3.26 44.33 2.65
CA SER A 448 -2.82 43.97 4.00
C SER A 448 -2.30 42.54 4.12
N ILE A 449 -2.39 41.72 3.06
CA ILE A 449 -1.87 40.34 3.09
C ILE A 449 -0.35 40.37 3.35
N PRO A 450 0.14 39.67 4.39
CA PRO A 450 1.56 39.64 4.73
C PRO A 450 2.31 38.74 3.76
N LEU A 451 3.16 39.34 2.91
CA LEU A 451 4.05 38.58 2.06
C LEU A 451 5.33 38.27 2.84
N ALA A 452 5.57 36.99 3.13
CA ALA A 452 6.89 36.53 3.55
C ALA A 452 7.88 36.63 2.36
N PRO A 453 9.19 36.77 2.59
CA PRO A 453 10.18 36.61 1.53
C PRO A 453 9.98 35.25 0.85
N ALA A 454 10.27 35.18 -0.46
CA ALA A 454 10.23 33.94 -1.22
C ALA A 454 11.01 32.87 -0.45
N PHE A 455 10.37 31.72 -0.21
CA PHE A 455 10.95 30.59 0.49
C PHE A 455 12.35 30.28 -0.06
N THR A 456 13.38 30.33 0.80
CA THR A 456 14.72 29.83 0.47
C THR A 456 14.64 28.32 0.30
N PRO A 457 15.13 27.73 -0.82
CA PRO A 457 15.08 26.29 -1.01
C PRO A 457 15.80 25.59 0.14
N GLU A 458 15.11 24.74 0.91
CA GLU A 458 15.80 23.67 1.61
C GLU A 458 16.41 22.74 0.54
N ALA A 459 17.70 22.49 0.69
CA ALA A 459 18.51 21.75 -0.25
C ALA A 459 18.29 20.24 -0.13
N GLY A 460 18.00 19.61 -1.27
CA GLY A 460 18.50 18.29 -1.64
C GLY A 460 17.75 17.06 -1.07
N PRO A 461 17.82 15.93 -1.79
CA PRO A 461 17.18 14.67 -1.41
C PRO A 461 17.73 14.10 -0.10
N LEU A 462 16.97 13.20 0.52
CA LEU A 462 17.36 12.37 1.70
C LEU A 462 18.66 11.56 1.50
N ILE A 463 19.24 11.53 0.29
CA ILE A 463 20.42 10.74 -0.08
C ILE A 463 21.47 11.67 -0.69
N ALA A 464 22.65 11.75 -0.09
CA ALA A 464 23.79 12.48 -0.66
C ALA A 464 24.34 11.71 -1.87
N MET A 465 24.32 12.34 -3.04
CA MET A 465 24.86 11.80 -4.29
C MET A 465 26.27 12.35 -4.54
N ARG A 466 27.20 11.51 -4.99
CA ARG A 466 28.58 11.89 -5.38
C ARG A 466 28.69 12.34 -6.85
N GLY A 467 27.60 12.30 -7.61
CA GLY A 467 27.51 12.67 -9.03
C GLY A 467 27.40 14.18 -9.28
N ASP A 468 27.42 14.57 -10.55
CA ASP A 468 27.28 15.98 -10.95
C ASP A 468 25.81 16.45 -11.01
N ALA A 469 25.58 17.70 -11.45
CA ALA A 469 24.24 18.25 -11.56
C ALA A 469 23.37 17.53 -12.63
N ALA A 470 24.00 16.95 -13.66
CA ALA A 470 23.28 16.18 -14.68
C ALA A 470 22.87 14.81 -14.15
N ASP A 471 23.73 14.14 -13.36
CA ASP A 471 23.38 12.91 -12.65
C ASP A 471 22.20 13.14 -11.69
N ALA A 472 22.18 14.28 -10.99
CA ALA A 472 21.12 14.60 -10.04
C ALA A 472 19.76 14.75 -10.74
N VAL A 473 19.77 15.27 -11.96
CA VAL A 473 18.59 15.41 -12.82
C VAL A 473 18.14 14.06 -13.37
N ARG A 474 19.09 13.26 -13.86
CA ARG A 474 18.83 11.93 -14.44
C ARG A 474 18.17 10.99 -13.45
N PHE A 475 18.69 10.92 -12.23
CA PHE A 475 18.24 9.98 -11.21
C PHE A 475 17.26 10.57 -10.19
N SER A 476 16.76 11.79 -10.39
CA SER A 476 15.92 12.45 -9.39
C SER A 476 14.67 11.63 -9.04
N ALA A 477 14.00 11.06 -10.04
CA ALA A 477 12.78 10.28 -9.85
C ALA A 477 13.03 8.97 -9.08
N GLU A 478 14.15 8.31 -9.37
CA GLU A 478 14.56 7.08 -8.69
C GLU A 478 14.98 7.35 -7.24
N LEU A 479 15.77 8.40 -7.01
CA LEU A 479 16.16 8.83 -5.66
C LEU A 479 14.95 9.18 -4.80
N ASP A 480 13.99 9.90 -5.37
CA ASP A 480 12.71 10.24 -4.74
C ASP A 480 11.92 8.98 -4.36
N PHE A 481 11.85 8.00 -5.28
CA PHE A 481 11.19 6.72 -5.03
C PHE A 481 11.84 5.96 -3.87
N ILE A 482 13.17 5.77 -3.92
CA ILE A 482 13.92 5.04 -2.87
C ILE A 482 13.80 5.76 -1.52
N ALA A 483 13.91 7.08 -1.50
CA ALA A 483 13.79 7.86 -0.27
C ALA A 483 12.40 7.73 0.37
N ARG A 484 11.33 7.80 -0.44
CA ARG A 484 9.95 7.67 0.05
C ARG A 484 9.62 6.22 0.44
N ASP A 485 10.09 5.22 -0.30
CA ASP A 485 9.95 3.81 0.10
C ASP A 485 10.64 3.54 1.46
N ARG A 486 11.83 4.09 1.67
CA ARG A 486 12.50 4.02 2.99
C ARG A 486 11.70 4.70 4.09
N ALA A 487 11.13 5.88 3.82
CA ALA A 487 10.27 6.57 4.80
C ALA A 487 9.04 5.72 5.17
N LEU A 488 8.43 5.05 4.18
CA LEU A 488 7.32 4.10 4.41
C LEU A 488 7.73 2.93 5.29
N ARG A 489 8.91 2.34 5.02
CA ARG A 489 9.46 1.21 5.80
C ARG A 489 9.86 1.60 7.21
N GLY A 490 10.30 2.85 7.42
CA GLY A 490 10.65 3.38 8.73
C GLY A 490 9.47 3.55 9.69
N ASN A 491 8.23 3.47 9.20
CA ASN A 491 7.03 3.55 10.02
C ASN A 491 6.37 2.15 10.16
N PRO A 492 6.37 1.53 11.36
CA PRO A 492 5.85 0.18 11.58
C PRO A 492 4.39 -0.04 11.13
N GLY A 493 3.55 0.99 11.24
CA GLY A 493 2.15 0.92 10.83
C GLY A 493 1.98 0.77 9.31
N THR A 494 2.79 1.50 8.54
CA THR A 494 2.76 1.48 7.07
C THR A 494 3.61 0.38 6.46
N ALA A 495 4.71 0.00 7.12
CA ALA A 495 5.61 -1.07 6.69
C ALA A 495 4.90 -2.43 6.62
N SER A 496 3.93 -2.67 7.52
CA SER A 496 3.06 -3.84 7.48
C SER A 496 2.23 -3.96 6.19
N GLY A 497 2.15 -2.86 5.42
CA GLY A 497 1.48 -2.75 4.14
C GLY A 497 2.26 -3.29 2.95
N LEU A 498 3.58 -3.35 2.99
CA LEU A 498 4.40 -3.49 1.78
C LEU A 498 4.36 -4.90 1.17
N GLU A 499 4.47 -4.99 -0.16
CA GLU A 499 4.46 -6.25 -0.93
C GLU A 499 5.62 -7.18 -0.60
N THR A 500 6.77 -6.63 -0.21
CA THR A 500 7.99 -7.36 0.08
C THR A 500 8.73 -6.73 1.25
N PRO A 501 9.30 -7.54 2.17
CA PRO A 501 10.19 -7.02 3.21
C PRO A 501 11.49 -6.47 2.61
N LEU A 502 11.84 -6.86 1.38
CA LEU A 502 13.02 -6.36 0.68
C LEU A 502 12.82 -4.91 0.28
N SER A 503 13.81 -4.07 0.57
CA SER A 503 13.85 -2.70 0.05
C SER A 503 14.20 -2.73 -1.44
N PRO A 504 13.61 -1.83 -2.26
CA PRO A 504 14.01 -1.66 -3.66
C PRO A 504 15.50 -1.34 -3.74
N ALA A 505 16.22 -2.00 -4.65
CA ALA A 505 17.60 -1.64 -4.91
C ALA A 505 17.67 -0.48 -5.92
N PRO A 506 18.67 0.41 -5.82
CA PRO A 506 18.95 1.36 -6.87
C PRO A 506 19.41 0.65 -8.15
N SER A 507 19.14 1.29 -9.28
CA SER A 507 19.65 0.91 -10.59
C SER A 507 21.17 0.77 -10.53
N PRO A 508 21.77 -0.17 -11.31
CA PRO A 508 23.19 -0.47 -11.22
C PRO A 508 24.12 0.74 -11.34
N ARG A 509 23.70 1.78 -12.07
CA ARG A 509 24.45 3.03 -12.23
C ARG A 509 24.27 3.96 -11.05
N LEU A 510 23.03 4.17 -10.57
CA LEU A 510 22.77 4.95 -9.37
C LEU A 510 23.49 4.37 -8.15
N ALA A 511 23.52 3.04 -8.01
CA ALA A 511 24.23 2.33 -6.94
C ALA A 511 25.71 2.72 -6.83
N ARG A 512 26.36 3.07 -7.95
CA ARG A 512 27.77 3.51 -8.00
C ARG A 512 27.97 4.99 -7.67
N LEU A 513 26.92 5.80 -7.78
CA LEU A 513 26.95 7.26 -7.61
C LEU A 513 26.53 7.71 -6.22
N ILE A 514 25.80 6.87 -5.48
CA ILE A 514 25.40 7.17 -4.11
C ILE A 514 26.40 6.59 -3.12
N THR A 515 26.57 7.24 -1.98
CA THR A 515 27.19 6.63 -0.81
C THR A 515 26.15 6.69 0.28
N LEU A 516 25.64 5.51 0.65
CA LEU A 516 24.81 5.39 1.83
C LEU A 516 25.68 5.82 3.03
N PRO A 517 25.24 6.77 3.87
CA PRO A 517 26.08 7.29 4.95
C PRO A 517 26.63 6.16 5.83
N GLU A 518 27.94 6.13 6.08
CA GLU A 518 28.54 5.20 7.06
C GLU A 518 27.90 5.42 8.44
N GLY A 519 27.35 4.35 9.03
CA GLY A 519 26.66 4.41 10.33
C GLY A 519 25.16 4.70 10.25
N ALA A 520 24.62 5.04 9.07
CA ALA A 520 23.23 4.72 8.77
C ALA A 520 23.22 3.23 8.41
N ALA A 521 23.24 2.37 9.44
CA ALA A 521 22.97 0.96 9.21
C ALA A 521 21.70 0.90 8.35
N MET A 522 21.81 0.25 7.19
CA MET A 522 20.64 -0.40 6.60
C MET A 522 19.98 -1.09 7.79
N PRO A 523 18.70 -0.84 8.12
CA PRO A 523 18.05 -1.77 9.01
C PRO A 523 18.35 -3.13 8.38
N ALA A 524 19.13 -3.96 9.10
CA ALA A 524 19.40 -5.32 8.67
C ALA A 524 18.04 -5.85 8.20
N PRO A 525 17.97 -6.51 7.01
CA PRO A 525 16.72 -6.90 6.38
C PRO A 525 15.82 -7.34 7.50
N ALA A 526 14.79 -6.54 7.78
CA ALA A 526 13.94 -6.85 8.92
C ALA A 526 13.33 -8.17 8.48
N VAL A 527 13.80 -9.28 9.08
CA VAL A 527 13.16 -10.57 9.01
C VAL A 527 11.83 -10.33 9.69
N ILE A 528 10.87 -9.83 8.90
CA ILE A 528 9.69 -9.17 9.43
C ILE A 528 10.10 -7.93 10.25
N GLY A 529 9.30 -6.87 10.27
CA GLY A 529 9.53 -5.83 11.27
C GLY A 529 9.59 -6.50 12.65
N GLU A 530 10.63 -6.24 13.45
CA GLU A 530 10.61 -6.59 14.86
C GLU A 530 9.88 -5.49 15.63
N PRO A 531 8.71 -5.78 16.19
CA PRO A 531 8.20 -5.07 17.35
C PRO A 531 8.45 -5.89 18.62
N ALA A 532 8.59 -5.16 19.71
CA ALA A 532 8.67 -5.63 21.09
C ALA A 532 7.80 -6.87 21.37
N ALA A 533 8.34 -7.81 22.15
CA ALA A 533 7.58 -8.94 22.69
C ALA A 533 6.21 -8.46 23.21
N PRO A 534 5.11 -9.18 22.91
CA PRO A 534 3.80 -8.79 23.40
C PRO A 534 3.86 -8.70 24.94
N PRO A 535 3.40 -7.61 25.56
CA PRO A 535 3.20 -7.62 27.00
C PRO A 535 2.17 -8.72 27.29
N LYS A 536 2.39 -9.44 28.39
CA LYS A 536 1.32 -10.24 29.02
C LYS A 536 0.06 -9.37 29.13
N PRO A 537 -1.15 -9.97 29.04
CA PRO A 537 -2.41 -9.24 29.07
C PRO A 537 -2.34 -8.10 30.09
N LEU A 538 -2.68 -6.86 29.70
CA LEU A 538 -2.59 -5.70 30.61
C LEU A 538 -3.35 -5.99 31.92
N SER A 539 -4.44 -6.75 31.84
CA SER A 539 -5.18 -7.27 32.99
C SER A 539 -4.35 -8.15 33.93
N ASP A 540 -3.50 -9.03 33.41
CA ASP A 540 -2.64 -9.92 34.17
C ASP A 540 -1.42 -9.19 34.72
N ALA A 541 -0.87 -8.26 33.95
CA ALA A 541 0.17 -7.35 34.41
C ALA A 541 -0.35 -6.50 35.57
N LEU A 542 -1.53 -5.90 35.45
CA LEU A 542 -2.17 -5.10 36.49
C LEU A 542 -2.56 -5.93 37.72
N ARG A 543 -3.10 -7.15 37.54
CA ARG A 543 -3.41 -8.06 38.67
C ARG A 543 -2.16 -8.52 39.41
N ARG A 544 -1.08 -8.83 38.69
CA ARG A 544 0.22 -9.17 39.29
C ARG A 544 0.84 -7.98 40.02
N LEU A 545 0.78 -6.79 39.43
CA LEU A 545 1.24 -5.55 40.05
C LEU A 545 0.45 -5.21 41.32
N GLY A 546 -0.89 -5.32 41.29
CA GLY A 546 -1.75 -5.13 42.46
C GLY A 546 -1.65 -6.24 43.53
N ALA A 547 -1.05 -7.39 43.19
CA ALA A 547 -0.83 -8.52 44.10
C ALA A 547 0.59 -8.54 44.73
N ALA A 548 1.57 -7.89 44.10
CA ALA A 548 3.01 -8.07 44.35
C ALA A 548 3.53 -7.68 45.75
N ARG A 549 2.71 -7.12 46.65
CA ARG A 549 3.08 -6.93 48.07
C ARG A 549 2.20 -7.64 49.09
N GLY A 550 1.21 -8.42 48.64
CA GLY A 550 0.27 -9.13 49.53
C GLY A 550 0.19 -10.64 49.34
N GLY A 551 0.77 -11.22 48.28
CA GLY A 551 0.78 -12.67 48.08
C GLY A 551 1.49 -13.09 46.79
N GLY A 552 1.86 -14.37 46.72
CA GLY A 552 2.54 -14.97 45.56
C GLY A 552 1.66 -15.04 44.30
N LEU A 553 2.12 -15.76 43.27
CA LEU A 553 1.39 -15.91 41.98
C LEU A 553 -0.09 -16.32 42.15
N GLU A 554 -0.41 -17.08 43.21
CA GLU A 554 -1.77 -17.50 43.58
C GLU A 554 -2.70 -16.35 44.02
N ALA A 555 -2.15 -15.24 44.53
CA ALA A 555 -2.91 -14.07 44.92
C ALA A 555 -3.32 -13.20 43.72
N ALA A 556 -2.58 -13.26 42.61
CA ALA A 556 -2.90 -12.52 41.39
C ALA A 556 -4.10 -13.14 40.64
N THR A 557 -4.29 -14.46 40.77
CA THR A 557 -5.41 -15.18 40.14
C THR A 557 -6.76 -14.95 40.86
N SER A 558 -6.75 -14.54 42.12
CA SER A 558 -7.95 -14.25 42.92
C SER A 558 -8.33 -12.76 42.97
N LEU A 559 -7.47 -11.87 42.47
CA LEU A 559 -7.70 -10.43 42.46
C LEU A 559 -8.51 -10.01 41.22
N SER A 560 -9.63 -9.31 41.41
CA SER A 560 -10.39 -8.73 40.29
C SER A 560 -9.59 -7.59 39.64
N LEU A 561 -9.83 -7.32 38.35
CA LEU A 561 -9.15 -6.23 37.63
C LEU A 561 -9.42 -4.87 38.31
N GLU A 562 -10.66 -4.64 38.73
CA GLU A 562 -11.10 -3.44 39.44
C GLU A 562 -10.37 -3.29 40.79
N GLY A 563 -10.27 -4.38 41.58
CA GLY A 563 -9.53 -4.39 42.85
C GLY A 563 -8.01 -4.26 42.68
N ALA A 564 -7.46 -4.66 41.53
CA ALA A 564 -6.06 -4.42 41.19
C ALA A 564 -5.80 -2.95 40.86
N VAL A 565 -6.72 -2.32 40.12
CA VAL A 565 -6.66 -0.90 39.74
C VAL A 565 -6.81 0.01 40.95
N ASP A 566 -7.71 -0.29 41.88
CA ASP A 566 -7.90 0.50 43.11
C ASP A 566 -6.66 0.49 44.02
N ARG A 567 -5.97 -0.66 44.10
CA ARG A 567 -4.70 -0.77 44.85
C ARG A 567 -3.58 0.03 44.19
N ILE A 568 -3.49 -0.04 42.85
CA ILE A 568 -2.52 0.74 42.07
C ILE A 568 -2.76 2.25 42.22
N ARG A 569 -4.03 2.69 42.26
CA ARG A 569 -4.40 4.10 42.52
C ARG A 569 -4.01 4.56 43.93
N ALA A 570 -4.11 3.69 44.94
CA ALA A 570 -3.77 4.02 46.32
C ALA A 570 -2.26 4.17 46.55
N GLU A 571 -1.41 3.51 45.76
CA GLU A 571 0.05 3.46 45.95
C GLU A 571 0.84 4.52 45.15
N GLY A 572 0.28 5.03 44.06
CA GLY A 572 0.92 6.03 43.20
C GLY A 572 1.86 5.43 42.14
N THR A 573 1.78 5.96 40.91
CA THR A 573 2.45 5.42 39.70
C THR A 573 3.97 5.33 39.79
N GLY A 574 4.62 6.22 40.56
CA GLY A 574 6.08 6.28 40.71
C GLY A 574 6.70 5.06 41.43
N ALA A 575 6.01 4.44 42.39
CA ALA A 575 6.54 3.27 43.12
C ALA A 575 6.56 1.98 42.26
N ILE A 576 5.65 1.92 41.28
CA ILE A 576 5.49 0.78 40.37
C ILE A 576 6.59 0.78 39.30
N LEU A 577 6.93 1.95 38.76
CA LEU A 577 8.02 2.11 37.79
C LEU A 577 9.38 1.69 38.39
N SER A 578 9.67 2.11 39.63
CA SER A 578 10.90 1.73 40.34
C SER A 578 11.03 0.21 40.59
N SER A 579 9.91 -0.48 40.82
CA SER A 579 9.90 -1.94 40.99
C SER A 579 10.12 -2.67 39.65
N ALA A 580 9.58 -2.15 38.55
CA ALA A 580 9.80 -2.69 37.20
C ALA A 580 11.26 -2.51 36.75
N GLU A 581 11.86 -1.34 37.01
CA GLU A 581 13.29 -1.07 36.75
C GLU A 581 14.22 -2.07 37.44
N THR A 582 13.93 -2.41 38.70
CA THR A 582 14.75 -3.36 39.49
C THR A 582 14.70 -4.78 38.90
N VAL A 583 13.54 -5.20 38.39
CA VAL A 583 13.35 -6.52 37.75
C VAL A 583 14.06 -6.57 36.39
N PHE A 584 14.02 -5.49 35.61
CA PHE A 584 14.72 -5.41 34.33
C PHE A 584 16.24 -5.39 34.49
N ALA A 585 16.76 -4.68 35.49
CA ALA A 585 18.19 -4.68 35.84
C ALA A 585 18.69 -6.08 36.20
N SER A 586 17.88 -6.84 36.96
CA SER A 586 18.21 -8.22 37.36
C SER A 586 18.25 -9.19 36.17
N ARG A 587 17.39 -9.02 35.16
CA ARG A 587 17.41 -9.83 33.92
C ARG A 587 18.59 -9.49 33.01
N ARG A 588 19.01 -8.22 32.98
CA ARG A 588 20.17 -7.77 32.20
C ARG A 588 21.48 -8.41 32.69
N ALA A 589 21.58 -8.71 33.99
CA ALA A 589 22.71 -9.43 34.57
C ALA A 589 22.75 -10.93 34.21
N ALA A 590 21.64 -11.51 33.73
CA ALA A 590 21.51 -12.95 33.45
C ALA A 590 21.64 -13.33 31.96
N SER A 591 21.52 -12.38 31.01
CA SER A 591 21.67 -12.63 29.57
C SER A 591 22.35 -11.44 28.85
N PRO A 592 23.55 -11.61 28.28
CA PRO A 592 24.29 -10.54 27.61
C PRO A 592 23.67 -10.02 26.30
N ARG A 593 22.61 -10.68 25.77
CA ARG A 593 21.88 -10.28 24.56
C ARG A 593 20.64 -9.42 24.84
N ALA A 594 20.40 -9.02 26.09
CA ALA A 594 19.24 -8.20 26.46
C ALA A 594 19.49 -6.71 26.16
N ASP A 595 18.66 -6.14 25.28
CA ASP A 595 18.76 -4.76 24.79
C ASP A 595 18.33 -3.72 25.86
N ALA A 596 19.13 -2.66 26.01
CA ALA A 596 18.91 -1.60 27.00
C ALA A 596 17.83 -0.58 26.61
N GLY A 597 17.61 -0.35 25.31
CA GLY A 597 16.58 0.54 24.77
C GLY A 597 15.18 -0.06 24.89
N LEU A 598 15.04 -1.37 24.68
CA LEU A 598 13.79 -2.14 24.87
C LEU A 598 13.22 -2.03 26.29
N GLN A 599 14.09 -1.90 27.30
CA GLN A 599 13.68 -1.79 28.69
C GLN A 599 13.17 -0.38 29.04
N GLN A 600 13.75 0.65 28.43
CA GLN A 600 13.31 2.03 28.60
C GLN A 600 11.93 2.26 27.95
N GLU A 601 11.71 1.69 26.77
CA GLU A 601 10.42 1.77 26.06
C GLU A 601 9.30 0.99 26.79
N ALA A 602 9.62 -0.14 27.42
CA ALA A 602 8.68 -0.89 28.25
C ALA A 602 8.22 -0.10 29.48
N LEU A 603 9.13 0.65 30.11
CA LEU A 603 8.83 1.53 31.24
C LEU A 603 7.91 2.68 30.83
N GLU A 604 8.15 3.31 29.68
CA GLU A 604 7.29 4.36 29.13
C GLU A 604 5.88 3.87 28.77
N ARG A 605 5.74 2.62 28.31
CA ARG A 605 4.42 2.03 28.02
C ARG A 605 3.65 1.65 29.28
N ILE A 606 4.34 1.17 30.32
CA ILE A 606 3.76 0.95 31.65
C ILE A 606 3.25 2.28 32.22
N ASP A 607 4.03 3.35 32.07
CA ASP A 607 3.64 4.70 32.50
C ASP A 607 2.39 5.22 31.77
N ARG A 608 2.33 5.08 30.44
CA ARG A 608 1.15 5.43 29.63
C ARG A 608 -0.10 4.61 29.99
N ALA A 609 0.05 3.30 30.20
CA ALA A 609 -1.06 2.41 30.57
C ALA A 609 -1.58 2.71 32.00
N LEU A 610 -0.67 2.99 32.93
CA LEU A 610 -1.04 3.44 34.28
C LEU A 610 -1.78 4.78 34.21
N THR A 611 -1.35 5.72 33.37
CA THR A 611 -2.02 7.00 33.17
C THR A 611 -3.43 6.84 32.61
N ALA A 612 -3.64 5.95 31.65
CA ALA A 612 -4.95 5.67 31.05
C ALA A 612 -5.95 5.03 32.02
N VAL A 613 -5.46 4.22 32.97
CA VAL A 613 -6.29 3.47 33.93
C VAL A 613 -6.51 4.25 35.25
N THR A 614 -5.62 5.18 35.58
CA THR A 614 -5.71 6.02 36.79
C THR A 614 -6.32 7.41 36.54
N GLY A 615 -6.56 7.78 35.27
CA GLY A 615 -7.24 9.01 34.88
C GLY A 615 -8.75 9.02 35.18
N PRO A 616 -9.38 10.21 35.22
CA PRO A 616 -10.77 10.38 35.68
C PRO A 616 -11.85 9.70 34.83
N ASP A 617 -11.57 9.30 33.58
CA ASP A 617 -12.56 8.77 32.62
C ASP A 617 -12.46 7.24 32.37
N GLY A 618 -11.67 6.49 33.15
CA GLY A 618 -11.22 5.13 32.84
C GLY A 618 -12.23 3.96 32.91
N ALA A 619 -13.55 4.20 32.87
CA ALA A 619 -14.56 3.13 33.05
C ALA A 619 -15.52 2.91 31.86
N ALA A 620 -15.40 3.66 30.76
CA ALA A 620 -16.30 3.52 29.60
C ALA A 620 -15.51 3.28 28.31
N GLY A 621 -15.36 2.00 27.91
CA GLY A 621 -14.66 1.70 26.66
C GLY A 621 -14.59 0.24 26.24
N VAL A 622 -15.50 -0.63 26.71
CA VAL A 622 -15.58 -2.02 26.24
C VAL A 622 -17.04 -2.41 26.04
N ALA A 623 -17.59 -2.15 24.85
CA ALA A 623 -18.77 -2.86 24.35
C ALA A 623 -18.95 -2.71 22.82
N ASP A 624 -18.97 -3.90 22.21
CA ASP A 624 -19.81 -4.38 21.11
C ASP A 624 -19.50 -4.09 19.63
N GLY A 625 -19.57 -5.20 18.87
CA GLY A 625 -19.25 -5.31 17.46
C GLY A 625 -20.46 -5.36 16.54
N GLY A 626 -20.16 -5.47 15.25
CA GLY A 626 -21.11 -5.74 14.19
C GLY A 626 -20.79 -4.96 12.92
N ASP A 627 -20.27 -5.64 11.89
CA ASP A 627 -20.99 -5.77 10.60
C ASP A 627 -20.39 -6.93 9.79
N GLY A 628 -21.24 -7.68 9.11
CA GLY A 628 -20.90 -8.82 8.27
C GLY A 628 -20.83 -8.41 6.79
N GLY A 629 -19.91 -9.01 6.05
CA GLY A 629 -19.83 -8.86 4.60
C GLY A 629 -18.39 -8.98 4.08
N GLU A 630 -18.18 -10.02 3.28
CA GLU A 630 -17.01 -10.30 2.43
C GLU A 630 -15.67 -10.61 3.14
N HIS A 631 -15.27 -11.88 3.04
CA HIS A 631 -14.09 -12.47 3.66
C HIS A 631 -12.79 -11.88 3.09
N ARG A 632 -12.05 -11.16 3.94
CA ARG A 632 -10.70 -10.68 3.69
C ARG A 632 -9.70 -11.84 3.70
N LEU A 633 -9.36 -12.36 2.53
CA LEU A 633 -8.27 -13.32 2.38
C LEU A 633 -6.93 -12.57 2.53
N ALA A 634 -6.28 -12.74 3.68
CA ALA A 634 -4.92 -12.29 3.91
C ALA A 634 -3.91 -13.37 3.45
N LEU A 635 -2.62 -13.05 3.54
CA LEU A 635 -1.56 -14.04 3.38
C LEU A 635 -1.33 -14.72 4.74
N GLU A 636 -1.81 -15.96 4.82
CA GLU A 636 -1.49 -17.05 5.78
C GLU A 636 -1.97 -16.87 7.22
N ALA A 637 -2.39 -18.00 7.84
CA ALA A 637 -3.30 -17.95 8.98
C ALA A 637 -3.14 -19.10 9.99
N LEU A 638 -3.17 -18.73 11.27
CA LEU A 638 -3.59 -19.63 12.34
C LEU A 638 -5.12 -19.77 12.27
N VAL A 639 -5.60 -20.92 11.79
CA VAL A 639 -7.04 -21.16 11.58
C VAL A 639 -7.74 -21.57 12.88
N ARG A 640 -7.05 -22.29 13.78
CA ARG A 640 -7.61 -22.71 15.07
C ARG A 640 -6.64 -22.43 16.20
N LEU A 641 -7.17 -21.93 17.31
CA LEU A 641 -6.40 -21.68 18.53
C LEU A 641 -6.04 -22.99 19.28
N THR A 642 -6.67 -24.12 18.94
CA THR A 642 -6.44 -25.42 19.60
C THR A 642 -6.49 -26.58 18.60
N GLY A 643 -5.83 -27.69 18.92
CA GLY A 643 -5.90 -28.95 18.15
C GLY A 643 -5.17 -28.95 16.80
N ARG A 644 -4.48 -27.87 16.46
CA ARG A 644 -3.65 -27.72 15.25
C ARG A 644 -2.22 -27.36 15.67
N PRO A 645 -1.32 -28.35 15.77
CA PRO A 645 0.05 -28.11 16.16
C PRO A 645 0.88 -27.63 14.96
N ALA A 646 1.99 -26.97 15.27
CA ALA A 646 3.12 -26.81 14.37
C ALA A 646 4.30 -27.50 15.07
N LEU A 647 4.85 -28.54 14.44
CA LEU A 647 5.89 -29.36 15.03
C LEU A 647 7.20 -29.09 14.31
N ARG A 648 8.19 -28.56 15.02
CA ARG A 648 9.51 -28.28 14.45
C ARG A 648 10.16 -29.60 14.02
N LEU A 649 10.73 -29.61 12.82
CA LEU A 649 11.59 -30.68 12.36
C LEU A 649 13.04 -30.39 12.74
N THR A 650 13.72 -31.40 13.27
CA THR A 650 15.17 -31.39 13.49
C THR A 650 15.80 -32.49 12.63
N GLU A 651 17.13 -32.63 12.64
CA GLU A 651 17.80 -33.72 11.92
C GLU A 651 17.33 -35.10 12.40
N ASP A 652 17.28 -35.30 13.72
CA ASP A 652 16.96 -36.60 14.32
C ASP A 652 15.47 -36.78 14.63
N ASP A 653 14.68 -35.70 14.59
CA ASP A 653 13.26 -35.69 14.96
C ASP A 653 12.97 -36.22 16.37
N ALA A 654 14.00 -36.28 17.24
CA ALA A 654 13.93 -36.91 18.55
C ALA A 654 12.79 -36.34 19.42
N ASP A 655 12.48 -35.06 19.22
CA ASP A 655 11.48 -34.35 20.01
C ASP A 655 10.04 -34.58 19.52
N LEU A 656 9.81 -35.12 18.31
CA LEU A 656 8.45 -35.28 17.78
C LEU A 656 7.57 -36.21 18.64
N ALA A 657 8.16 -37.28 19.17
CA ALA A 657 7.44 -38.22 20.05
C ALA A 657 7.24 -37.67 21.48
N ALA A 658 8.14 -36.80 21.93
CA ALA A 658 8.10 -36.18 23.26
C ALA A 658 7.32 -34.86 23.29
N ASN A 659 7.03 -34.27 22.13
CA ASN A 659 6.36 -32.97 22.02
C ASN A 659 4.89 -33.11 22.46
N PRO A 660 4.47 -32.37 23.51
CA PRO A 660 3.10 -32.44 24.03
C PRO A 660 2.05 -32.00 23.00
N ASN A 661 2.44 -31.19 22.01
CA ASN A 661 1.56 -30.72 20.94
C ASN A 661 1.31 -31.76 19.84
N THR A 662 2.11 -32.85 19.77
CA THR A 662 1.88 -33.95 18.82
C THR A 662 0.52 -34.62 19.05
N GLY A 663 0.14 -34.77 20.34
CA GLY A 663 -1.22 -35.10 20.79
C GLY A 663 -1.97 -36.12 19.92
N GLN A 664 -3.16 -35.72 19.45
CA GLN A 664 -4.06 -36.57 18.65
C GLN A 664 -3.48 -37.01 17.30
N TRP A 665 -2.43 -36.35 16.80
CA TRP A 665 -1.81 -36.64 15.51
C TRP A 665 -0.72 -37.71 15.60
N ALA A 666 -0.30 -38.10 16.81
CA ALA A 666 0.76 -39.08 17.03
C ALA A 666 0.51 -40.42 16.31
N GLY A 667 -0.73 -40.91 16.33
CA GLY A 667 -1.12 -42.17 15.68
C GLY A 667 -1.02 -42.15 14.15
N LEU A 668 -1.05 -40.96 13.53
CA LEU A 668 -0.88 -40.80 12.08
C LEU A 668 0.57 -40.48 11.72
N LEU A 669 1.25 -39.63 12.49
CA LEU A 669 2.59 -39.13 12.16
C LEU A 669 3.70 -40.13 12.51
N LEU A 670 3.72 -40.68 13.72
CA LEU A 670 4.86 -41.46 14.20
C LEU A 670 5.03 -42.80 13.46
N PRO A 671 3.98 -43.63 13.26
CA PRO A 671 4.12 -44.90 12.54
C PRO A 671 4.49 -44.72 11.06
N ASN A 672 4.08 -43.60 10.47
CA ASN A 672 4.28 -43.30 9.05
C ASN A 672 5.49 -42.39 8.78
N ARG A 673 6.38 -42.17 9.77
CA ARG A 673 7.58 -41.33 9.61
C ARG A 673 8.42 -41.70 8.38
N HIS A 674 8.57 -43.00 8.13
CA HIS A 674 9.30 -43.52 6.97
C HIS A 674 8.70 -43.08 5.61
N ARG A 675 7.43 -42.65 5.57
CA ARG A 675 6.72 -42.21 4.35
C ARG A 675 6.81 -40.70 4.13
N TRP A 676 6.57 -39.90 5.17
CA TRP A 676 6.56 -38.43 5.03
C TRP A 676 7.94 -37.78 5.19
N ARG A 677 8.86 -38.35 5.98
CA ARG A 677 10.18 -37.72 6.22
C ARG A 677 11.02 -37.57 4.95
N PRO A 678 11.12 -38.56 4.05
CA PRO A 678 11.83 -38.37 2.78
C PRO A 678 11.23 -37.23 1.93
N LYS A 679 9.90 -37.06 1.96
CA LYS A 679 9.20 -35.97 1.27
C LYS A 679 9.46 -34.62 1.94
N ALA A 680 9.56 -34.59 3.27
CA ALA A 680 9.92 -33.39 4.02
C ALA A 680 11.36 -32.91 3.74
N ASN A 681 12.28 -33.84 3.44
CA ASN A 681 13.65 -33.50 3.06
C ASN A 681 13.71 -32.78 1.70
N ALA A 682 12.77 -33.07 0.80
CA ALA A 682 12.63 -32.41 -0.50
C ALA A 682 11.96 -31.02 -0.42
N VAL A 683 11.48 -30.61 0.75
CA VAL A 683 10.95 -29.27 0.98
C VAL A 683 12.07 -28.38 1.51
N GLY A 684 12.30 -27.24 0.87
CA GLY A 684 13.36 -26.30 1.23
C GLY A 684 12.85 -24.88 1.39
N ARG A 685 13.65 -24.04 2.07
CA ARG A 685 13.39 -22.62 2.23
C ARG A 685 13.97 -21.85 1.06
N ILE A 686 13.18 -20.99 0.44
CA ILE A 686 13.63 -20.09 -0.63
C ILE A 686 14.10 -18.79 0.00
N ASP A 687 15.34 -18.40 -0.29
CA ASP A 687 15.94 -17.13 0.13
C ASP A 687 16.32 -16.29 -1.09
N VAL A 688 16.20 -14.96 -0.96
CA VAL A 688 16.54 -13.96 -1.99
C VAL A 688 17.50 -12.94 -1.39
N THR A 689 18.43 -12.43 -2.19
CA THR A 689 19.37 -11.38 -1.72
C THR A 689 18.70 -10.03 -1.57
N ASP A 690 18.95 -9.35 -0.45
CA ASP A 690 18.65 -7.93 -0.27
C ASP A 690 19.63 -7.03 -1.04
N ALA A 691 19.48 -5.71 -0.89
CA ALA A 691 20.33 -4.72 -1.57
C ALA A 691 21.80 -4.76 -1.11
N ASP A 692 22.08 -5.33 0.06
CA ASP A 692 23.43 -5.49 0.63
C ASP A 692 24.03 -6.87 0.30
N GLY A 693 23.26 -7.74 -0.35
CA GLY A 693 23.65 -9.10 -0.72
C GLY A 693 23.40 -10.16 0.36
N ASN A 694 22.69 -9.85 1.45
CA ASN A 694 22.34 -10.82 2.48
C ASN A 694 21.12 -11.65 2.07
N TRP A 695 21.09 -12.92 2.46
CA TRP A 695 19.94 -13.81 2.23
C TRP A 695 18.77 -13.46 3.15
N ALA A 696 17.58 -13.29 2.55
CA ALA A 696 16.33 -13.09 3.26
C ALA A 696 15.28 -14.12 2.83
N HIS A 697 14.50 -14.61 3.79
CA HIS A 697 13.45 -15.59 3.56
C HIS A 697 12.35 -15.03 2.65
N ALA A 698 12.09 -15.69 1.53
CA ALA A 698 11.04 -15.32 0.58
C ALA A 698 9.86 -16.31 0.58
N GLY A 699 10.10 -17.59 0.84
CA GLY A 699 9.04 -18.59 0.90
C GLY A 699 9.55 -20.02 1.00
N THR A 700 8.71 -20.97 0.61
CA THR A 700 8.99 -22.41 0.63
C THR A 700 8.96 -22.98 -0.80
N GLY A 701 9.75 -24.03 -1.07
CA GLY A 701 9.76 -24.73 -2.34
C GLY A 701 9.85 -26.25 -2.20
N ILE A 702 9.38 -26.96 -3.21
CA ILE A 702 9.33 -28.43 -3.26
C ILE A 702 10.19 -28.93 -4.41
N LEU A 703 11.20 -29.74 -4.12
CA LEU A 703 12.05 -30.37 -5.13
C LEU A 703 11.30 -31.46 -5.90
N LEU A 704 11.23 -31.27 -7.21
CA LEU A 704 10.64 -32.17 -8.20
C LEU A 704 11.73 -32.85 -9.05
N PRO A 705 11.40 -33.93 -9.79
CA PRO A 705 12.33 -34.55 -10.73
C PRO A 705 12.89 -33.58 -11.76
N GLY A 706 14.12 -33.84 -12.21
CA GLY A 706 14.80 -33.00 -13.20
C GLY A 706 15.38 -31.69 -12.63
N ASN A 707 15.63 -31.63 -11.31
CA ASN A 707 16.16 -30.46 -10.61
C ASN A 707 15.25 -29.23 -10.69
N HIS A 708 13.94 -29.47 -10.62
CA HIS A 708 12.94 -28.40 -10.60
C HIS A 708 12.44 -28.14 -9.19
N VAL A 709 12.02 -26.90 -8.92
CA VAL A 709 11.36 -26.54 -7.67
C VAL A 709 9.99 -25.97 -7.96
N MET A 710 8.96 -26.53 -7.34
CA MET A 710 7.63 -25.94 -7.34
C MET A 710 7.47 -25.01 -6.14
N THR A 711 6.95 -23.80 -6.39
CA THR A 711 6.61 -22.80 -5.38
C THR A 711 5.44 -21.95 -5.90
N ASN A 712 5.04 -20.91 -5.17
CA ASN A 712 4.02 -19.97 -5.60
C ASN A 712 4.56 -18.93 -6.60
N ARG A 713 3.67 -18.38 -7.43
CA ARG A 713 3.98 -17.30 -8.38
C ARG A 713 4.35 -16.02 -7.65
N HIS A 714 3.67 -15.69 -6.55
CA HIS A 714 4.03 -14.49 -5.77
C HIS A 714 5.40 -14.61 -5.10
N VAL A 715 5.88 -15.82 -4.78
CA VAL A 715 7.26 -16.03 -4.27
C VAL A 715 8.27 -15.75 -5.38
N LEU A 716 7.99 -16.16 -6.62
CA LEU A 716 8.79 -15.81 -7.79
C LEU A 716 8.80 -14.28 -8.05
N ASP A 717 7.66 -13.62 -7.89
CA ASP A 717 7.52 -12.16 -8.09
C ASP A 717 8.38 -11.30 -7.14
N VAL A 718 8.98 -11.90 -6.10
CA VAL A 718 9.93 -11.24 -5.19
C VAL A 718 11.30 -11.00 -5.85
N PHE A 719 11.71 -11.86 -6.80
CA PHE A 719 13.06 -11.85 -7.36
C PHE A 719 13.13 -11.90 -8.89
N ALA A 720 11.99 -12.08 -9.56
CA ALA A 720 11.93 -12.08 -11.01
C ALA A 720 10.75 -11.27 -11.56
N ASP A 721 11.01 -10.58 -12.65
CA ASP A 721 10.06 -9.72 -13.36
C ASP A 721 9.57 -10.41 -14.64
N PRO A 722 8.26 -10.44 -14.91
CA PRO A 722 7.74 -11.01 -16.14
C PRO A 722 8.15 -10.17 -17.35
N ILE A 723 8.49 -10.83 -18.45
CA ILE A 723 8.73 -10.23 -19.76
C ILE A 723 7.52 -10.60 -20.65
N PRO A 724 6.88 -9.63 -21.32
CA PRO A 724 5.73 -9.88 -22.18
C PRO A 724 5.98 -11.02 -23.18
N GLY A 725 5.07 -12.00 -23.23
CA GLY A 725 5.27 -13.22 -24.02
C GLY A 725 4.15 -14.25 -23.86
N ALA A 726 4.17 -15.28 -24.70
CA ALA A 726 3.34 -16.48 -24.54
C ALA A 726 4.16 -17.75 -24.83
N PRO A 727 4.58 -18.54 -23.82
CA PRO A 727 4.50 -18.21 -22.38
C PRO A 727 5.35 -16.97 -22.04
N PRO A 728 5.05 -16.26 -20.94
CA PRO A 728 5.84 -15.11 -20.54
C PRO A 728 7.28 -15.52 -20.23
N GLY A 729 8.24 -14.71 -20.68
CA GLY A 729 9.62 -14.82 -20.23
C GLY A 729 9.79 -14.21 -18.84
N PHE A 730 10.96 -14.35 -18.25
CA PHE A 730 11.27 -13.74 -16.96
C PHE A 730 12.70 -13.19 -16.91
N HIS A 731 12.85 -12.05 -16.23
CA HIS A 731 14.13 -11.50 -15.84
C HIS A 731 14.37 -11.74 -14.35
N ILE A 732 15.37 -12.54 -13.99
CA ILE A 732 15.79 -12.70 -12.59
C ILE A 732 16.62 -11.48 -12.19
N GLY A 733 16.04 -10.58 -11.41
CA GLY A 733 16.69 -9.35 -10.96
C GLY A 733 17.53 -9.54 -9.69
N ARG A 734 17.20 -10.54 -8.87
CA ARG A 734 17.91 -10.83 -7.60
C ARG A 734 18.36 -12.28 -7.56
N ARG A 735 19.49 -12.53 -6.90
CA ARG A 735 19.92 -13.91 -6.64
C ARG A 735 18.92 -14.57 -5.72
N ALA A 736 18.55 -15.79 -6.06
CA ALA A 736 17.62 -16.60 -5.31
C ALA A 736 18.22 -18.00 -5.12
N SER A 737 17.99 -18.57 -3.94
CA SER A 737 18.46 -19.92 -3.61
C SER A 737 17.39 -20.68 -2.86
N ILE A 738 17.54 -22.00 -2.78
CA ILE A 738 16.77 -22.87 -1.91
C ILE A 738 17.72 -23.62 -0.98
N ILE A 739 17.40 -23.69 0.31
CA ILE A 739 18.16 -24.44 1.30
C ILE A 739 17.32 -25.60 1.85
N PHE A 740 17.83 -26.83 1.70
CA PHE A 740 17.19 -28.06 2.17
C PHE A 740 17.68 -28.48 3.56
N ASP A 741 17.67 -27.52 4.48
CA ASP A 741 18.12 -27.69 5.87
C ASP A 741 16.97 -27.37 6.83
N PRO A 742 16.65 -28.22 7.83
CA PRO A 742 15.62 -27.91 8.81
C PRO A 742 15.82 -26.56 9.51
N ASP A 743 17.07 -26.18 9.79
CA ASP A 743 17.39 -24.94 10.50
C ASP A 743 17.74 -23.77 9.56
N ALA A 744 17.74 -24.00 8.25
CA ALA A 744 18.15 -23.05 7.21
C ALA A 744 19.52 -22.40 7.49
N SER A 745 20.46 -23.17 8.03
CA SER A 745 21.78 -22.71 8.48
C SER A 745 22.96 -23.47 7.86
N ASP A 746 22.74 -24.71 7.42
CA ASP A 746 23.75 -25.50 6.71
C ASP A 746 23.89 -25.06 5.25
N GLU A 747 24.79 -24.11 5.00
CA GLU A 747 25.11 -23.58 3.67
C GLU A 747 25.57 -24.65 2.67
N THR A 748 26.02 -25.84 3.12
CA THR A 748 26.35 -26.93 2.19
C THR A 748 25.14 -27.46 1.45
N ARG A 749 23.92 -27.21 1.96
CA ARG A 749 22.64 -27.64 1.40
C ARG A 749 21.87 -26.51 0.71
N ARG A 750 22.52 -25.38 0.44
CA ARG A 750 21.98 -24.28 -0.35
C ARG A 750 22.28 -24.51 -1.83
N PHE A 751 21.27 -24.32 -2.67
CA PHE A 751 21.35 -24.45 -4.12
C PHE A 751 20.80 -23.20 -4.80
N GLU A 752 21.49 -22.71 -5.82
CA GLU A 752 21.09 -21.53 -6.59
C GLU A 752 19.93 -21.87 -7.54
N ILE A 753 18.97 -20.94 -7.61
CA ILE A 753 17.90 -20.94 -8.62
C ILE A 753 18.44 -20.22 -9.86
N THR A 754 18.51 -20.93 -10.98
CA THR A 754 19.15 -20.44 -12.21
C THR A 754 18.19 -20.09 -13.32
N GLY A 755 16.91 -20.46 -13.19
CA GLY A 755 15.92 -20.18 -14.21
C GLY A 755 14.48 -20.43 -13.76
N ILE A 756 13.56 -20.05 -14.63
CA ILE A 756 12.12 -20.28 -14.48
C ILE A 756 11.66 -21.13 -15.65
N ALA A 757 11.25 -22.36 -15.35
CA ALA A 757 10.75 -23.29 -16.36
C ALA A 757 9.36 -22.88 -16.84
N THR A 758 8.49 -22.47 -15.92
CA THR A 758 7.15 -21.94 -16.21
C THR A 758 6.55 -21.29 -14.96
N ALA A 759 5.57 -20.42 -15.14
CA ALA A 759 4.80 -19.84 -14.04
C ALA A 759 3.41 -19.41 -14.50
N GLY A 760 2.51 -19.17 -13.54
CA GLY A 760 1.22 -18.53 -13.77
C GLY A 760 1.39 -17.25 -14.59
N ARG A 761 0.48 -17.05 -15.56
CA ARG A 761 0.62 -15.99 -16.58
C ARG A 761 0.54 -14.57 -16.01
N GLU A 762 -0.20 -14.40 -14.92
CA GLU A 762 -0.46 -13.10 -14.31
C GLU A 762 0.26 -13.02 -12.97
N ARG A 763 0.82 -11.84 -12.66
CA ARG A 763 1.39 -11.54 -11.34
C ARG A 763 0.33 -11.76 -10.27
N ILE A 764 0.72 -12.34 -9.14
CA ILE A 764 -0.18 -12.51 -7.99
C ILE A 764 -0.01 -11.29 -7.09
N GLY A 765 -1.07 -10.50 -6.98
CA GLY A 765 -1.07 -9.33 -6.10
C GLY A 765 -1.19 -9.72 -4.63
N ARG A 766 -1.32 -8.72 -3.75
CA ARG A 766 -1.34 -8.95 -2.30
C ARG A 766 -2.56 -9.70 -1.75
N GLN A 767 -3.65 -9.73 -2.50
CA GLN A 767 -4.84 -10.53 -2.18
C GLN A 767 -4.85 -11.78 -3.02
N VAL A 768 -5.27 -12.88 -2.39
CA VAL A 768 -5.54 -14.13 -3.09
C VAL A 768 -6.63 -13.89 -4.13
N ASP A 769 -6.23 -13.87 -5.40
CA ASP A 769 -7.13 -13.88 -6.55
C ASP A 769 -7.18 -15.31 -7.09
N MET A 770 -8.19 -16.07 -6.67
CA MET A 770 -8.34 -17.48 -7.08
C MET A 770 -8.67 -17.65 -8.56
N ALA A 771 -8.86 -16.57 -9.33
CA ALA A 771 -8.94 -16.63 -10.78
C ALA A 771 -7.56 -16.77 -11.44
N ARG A 772 -6.48 -16.40 -10.73
CA ARG A 772 -5.09 -16.48 -11.21
C ARG A 772 -4.39 -17.69 -10.61
N LEU A 773 -3.53 -18.31 -11.40
CA LEU A 773 -2.76 -19.46 -10.95
C LEU A 773 -1.52 -19.03 -10.17
N ASP A 774 -1.52 -19.26 -8.86
CA ASP A 774 -0.41 -18.93 -7.97
C ASP A 774 0.60 -20.08 -7.86
N MET A 775 1.26 -20.38 -8.99
CA MET A 775 2.24 -21.46 -9.09
C MET A 775 3.38 -21.09 -10.04
N ALA A 776 4.60 -21.48 -9.66
CA ALA A 776 5.79 -21.37 -10.47
C ALA A 776 6.65 -22.65 -10.37
N ILE A 777 7.32 -23.00 -11.45
CA ILE A 777 8.31 -24.06 -11.54
C ILE A 777 9.65 -23.44 -11.90
N LEU A 778 10.62 -23.59 -11.00
CA LEU A 778 11.96 -23.01 -11.07
C LEU A 778 12.97 -24.10 -11.43
N THR A 779 14.10 -23.70 -12.00
CA THR A 779 15.22 -24.59 -12.32
C THR A 779 16.35 -24.35 -11.32
N LEU A 780 16.91 -25.42 -10.77
CA LEU A 780 18.04 -25.39 -9.85
C LEU A 780 19.35 -25.80 -10.53
N ASP A 781 20.46 -25.22 -10.06
CA ASP A 781 21.78 -25.78 -10.32
C ASP A 781 22.16 -26.81 -9.23
N PRO A 782 22.16 -28.12 -9.52
CA PRO A 782 22.53 -29.14 -8.55
C PRO A 782 24.01 -29.09 -8.16
N ALA A 783 24.87 -28.45 -8.95
CA ALA A 783 26.30 -28.35 -8.69
C ALA A 783 26.67 -27.17 -7.77
N SER A 784 25.71 -26.28 -7.49
CA SER A 784 25.93 -25.12 -6.62
C SER A 784 25.99 -25.48 -5.12
N GLY A 785 25.37 -26.59 -4.72
CA GLY A 785 25.44 -27.10 -3.35
C GLY A 785 26.65 -27.99 -3.12
N ALA A 786 27.21 -27.96 -1.91
CA ALA A 786 28.32 -28.83 -1.51
C ALA A 786 27.86 -30.24 -1.08
N SER A 787 26.58 -30.38 -0.73
CA SER A 787 25.91 -31.65 -0.42
C SER A 787 25.04 -32.14 -1.59
N PRO A 788 24.78 -33.45 -1.73
CA PRO A 788 23.84 -33.96 -2.74
C PRO A 788 22.42 -33.46 -2.51
N LEU A 789 21.67 -33.24 -3.59
CA LEU A 789 20.25 -32.93 -3.51
C LEU A 789 19.46 -34.06 -2.79
N PRO A 790 18.42 -33.71 -2.00
CA PRO A 790 17.46 -34.69 -1.49
C PRO A 790 16.77 -35.47 -2.62
N ALA A 791 16.19 -36.62 -2.27
CA ALA A 791 15.36 -37.35 -3.22
C ALA A 791 14.12 -36.52 -3.59
N PRO A 792 13.84 -36.27 -4.89
CA PRO A 792 12.72 -35.43 -5.30
C PRO A 792 11.37 -36.10 -5.00
N VAL A 793 10.34 -35.27 -4.79
CA VAL A 793 8.97 -35.76 -4.67
C VAL A 793 8.39 -35.92 -6.06
N THR A 794 8.07 -37.15 -6.45
CA THR A 794 7.25 -37.38 -7.64
C THR A 794 5.80 -37.03 -7.32
N PRO A 795 5.14 -36.15 -8.09
CA PRO A 795 3.71 -35.87 -7.93
C PRO A 795 2.89 -37.09 -8.36
N SER A 796 2.75 -38.08 -7.49
CA SER A 796 1.65 -39.03 -7.57
C SER A 796 0.41 -38.30 -7.08
N LEU A 797 -0.43 -37.82 -8.01
CA LEU A 797 -1.54 -36.93 -7.70
C LEU A 797 -2.71 -37.72 -7.12
N SER A 798 -3.01 -37.52 -5.84
CA SER A 798 -4.26 -37.95 -5.21
C SER A 798 -5.29 -36.82 -5.28
N THR A 799 -6.51 -37.12 -5.72
CA THR A 799 -7.59 -36.13 -5.81
C THR A 799 -8.11 -35.77 -4.42
N THR A 800 -8.24 -34.47 -4.14
CA THR A 800 -9.04 -34.02 -2.98
C THR A 800 -10.54 -33.90 -3.30
N ALA A 801 -10.94 -34.18 -4.55
CA ALA A 801 -12.33 -34.12 -5.00
C ALA A 801 -13.24 -35.20 -4.36
N GLU A 802 -14.55 -35.07 -4.56
CA GLU A 802 -15.55 -35.98 -4.00
C GLU A 802 -15.23 -37.46 -4.31
N GLY A 803 -15.21 -38.29 -3.26
CA GLY A 803 -14.85 -39.71 -3.34
C GLY A 803 -13.37 -40.04 -3.17
N GLY A 804 -12.47 -39.06 -3.02
CA GLY A 804 -11.01 -39.23 -2.98
C GLY A 804 -10.38 -39.71 -1.66
N GLY A 805 -11.14 -39.82 -0.56
CA GLY A 805 -10.65 -40.34 0.72
C GLY A 805 -9.60 -39.50 1.47
N VAL A 806 -9.18 -38.35 0.95
CA VAL A 806 -8.27 -37.40 1.63
C VAL A 806 -9.08 -36.51 2.57
N GLU A 807 -8.92 -36.73 3.87
CA GLU A 807 -9.53 -35.92 4.94
C GLU A 807 -8.45 -35.25 5.80
N ASN A 808 -7.44 -36.03 6.22
CA ASN A 808 -6.28 -35.53 6.95
C ASN A 808 -5.16 -35.14 6.00
N ILE A 809 -4.50 -34.02 6.27
CA ILE A 809 -3.39 -33.50 5.49
C ILE A 809 -2.19 -33.14 6.39
N LEU A 810 -1.02 -33.02 5.79
CA LEU A 810 0.21 -32.53 6.42
C LEU A 810 0.79 -31.41 5.57
N VAL A 811 0.89 -30.21 6.14
CA VAL A 811 1.61 -29.09 5.54
C VAL A 811 3.06 -29.14 5.99
N ILE A 812 4.00 -28.96 5.07
CA ILE A 812 5.45 -28.95 5.35
C ILE A 812 6.03 -27.68 4.74
N GLY A 813 6.65 -26.85 5.58
CA GLY A 813 7.22 -25.58 5.13
C GLY A 813 7.99 -24.82 6.19
N TYR A 814 8.33 -23.58 5.85
CA TYR A 814 9.13 -22.68 6.68
C TYR A 814 8.27 -21.48 7.09
N PRO A 815 7.66 -21.47 8.27
CA PRO A 815 6.98 -20.29 8.79
C PRO A 815 7.98 -19.19 9.14
N ALA A 816 7.76 -18.01 8.58
CA ALA A 816 8.34 -16.75 9.00
C ALA A 816 7.50 -16.14 10.13
N ARG A 817 8.09 -15.19 10.87
CA ARG A 817 7.45 -14.54 12.02
C ARG A 817 6.19 -13.80 11.57
N PRO A 818 5.03 -14.00 12.21
CA PRO A 818 3.82 -13.28 11.83
C PRO A 818 3.88 -11.79 12.20
N GLY A 819 3.30 -10.94 11.34
CA GLY A 819 3.14 -9.51 11.61
C GLY A 819 1.95 -9.22 12.55
N TRP A 820 1.94 -8.05 13.20
CA TRP A 820 0.89 -7.70 14.17
C TRP A 820 -0.52 -7.60 13.57
N SER A 821 -0.59 -7.29 12.27
CA SER A 821 -1.85 -7.19 11.52
C SER A 821 -2.52 -8.53 11.27
N GLN A 822 -1.85 -9.67 11.53
CA GLN A 822 -2.45 -10.99 11.37
C GLN A 822 -3.30 -11.41 12.58
N ALA A 823 -3.19 -10.71 13.71
CA ALA A 823 -4.03 -10.95 14.86
C ALA A 823 -5.45 -10.39 14.65
N PRO A 824 -6.49 -11.01 15.23
CA PRO A 824 -7.85 -10.46 15.23
C PRO A 824 -7.91 -9.05 15.81
N ALA A 825 -8.85 -8.23 15.32
CA ALA A 825 -9.04 -6.86 15.81
C ALA A 825 -9.57 -6.80 17.26
N ASP A 826 -10.17 -7.89 17.75
CA ASP A 826 -10.64 -8.01 19.12
C ASP A 826 -9.46 -8.22 20.07
N GLY A 827 -9.32 -7.35 21.08
CA GLY A 827 -8.17 -7.33 21.98
C GLY A 827 -8.01 -8.60 22.82
N ALA A 828 -9.09 -9.27 23.22
CA ALA A 828 -9.01 -10.51 23.98
C ALA A 828 -8.57 -11.69 23.09
N THR A 829 -9.18 -11.81 21.91
CA THR A 829 -8.84 -12.85 20.93
C THR A 829 -7.42 -12.65 20.37
N ALA A 830 -6.98 -11.41 20.19
CA ALA A 830 -5.61 -11.09 19.78
C ALA A 830 -4.57 -11.60 20.78
N LEU A 831 -4.83 -11.45 22.09
CA LEU A 831 -3.93 -11.95 23.13
C LEU A 831 -3.86 -13.48 23.11
N THR A 832 -5.00 -14.17 23.01
CA THR A 832 -5.02 -15.64 22.90
C THR A 832 -4.35 -16.13 21.62
N PHE A 833 -4.48 -15.39 20.52
CA PHE A 833 -3.77 -15.66 19.28
C PHE A 833 -2.25 -15.60 19.51
N TRP A 834 -1.73 -14.53 20.11
CA TRP A 834 -0.29 -14.38 20.37
C TRP A 834 0.24 -15.38 21.39
N ASP A 835 -0.52 -15.71 22.43
CA ASP A 835 -0.19 -16.78 23.37
C ASP A 835 -0.04 -18.11 22.63
N ARG A 836 -0.96 -18.40 21.70
CA ARG A 836 -0.89 -19.61 20.89
C ARG A 836 0.30 -19.62 19.92
N VAL A 837 0.65 -18.48 19.32
CA VAL A 837 1.86 -18.36 18.48
C VAL A 837 3.11 -18.65 19.30
N ALA A 838 3.24 -18.03 20.48
CA ALA A 838 4.37 -18.24 21.37
C ALA A 838 4.45 -19.69 21.87
N GLU A 839 3.31 -20.34 22.12
CA GLU A 839 3.25 -21.76 22.49
C GLU A 839 3.75 -22.68 21.36
N LEU A 840 3.40 -22.37 20.12
CA LEU A 840 3.69 -23.21 18.96
C LEU A 840 5.12 -23.03 18.42
N TYR A 841 5.61 -21.79 18.41
CA TYR A 841 6.85 -21.42 17.72
C TYR A 841 7.92 -20.85 18.67
N GLY A 842 7.53 -20.31 19.83
CA GLY A 842 8.44 -19.53 20.66
C GLY A 842 9.04 -18.37 19.85
N ASP A 843 10.37 -18.36 19.76
CA ASP A 843 11.16 -17.40 18.97
C ASP A 843 11.80 -18.06 17.72
N GLU A 844 11.44 -19.31 17.40
CA GLU A 844 12.06 -20.12 16.32
C GLU A 844 11.26 -20.01 15.01
N PHE A 845 11.57 -18.99 14.20
CA PHE A 845 11.00 -18.80 12.85
C PHE A 845 12.06 -18.93 11.75
N GLY A 846 11.63 -19.16 10.51
CA GLY A 846 12.51 -19.37 9.36
C GLY A 846 13.16 -20.76 9.33
N VAL A 847 12.68 -21.67 10.18
CA VAL A 847 13.08 -23.09 10.26
C VAL A 847 11.91 -23.98 9.84
N LYS A 848 12.15 -25.27 9.60
CA LYS A 848 11.19 -26.20 9.01
C LYS A 848 10.20 -26.74 10.04
N TYR A 849 8.92 -26.69 9.71
CA TYR A 849 7.84 -27.25 10.50
C TYR A 849 6.99 -28.23 9.69
N ILE A 850 6.35 -29.16 10.40
CA ILE A 850 5.21 -29.94 9.91
C ILE A 850 3.95 -29.55 10.68
N SER A 851 2.87 -29.30 9.96
CA SER A 851 1.59 -28.84 10.51
C SER A 851 0.47 -29.76 10.01
N PRO A 852 0.04 -30.75 10.81
CA PRO A 852 -1.09 -31.58 10.44
C PRO A 852 -2.41 -30.82 10.57
N GLY A 853 -3.36 -31.12 9.68
CA GLY A 853 -4.68 -30.51 9.67
C GLY A 853 -5.69 -31.34 8.89
N VAL A 854 -6.85 -30.75 8.68
CA VAL A 854 -7.99 -31.37 8.02
C VAL A 854 -8.42 -30.50 6.85
N LEU A 855 -8.84 -31.14 5.76
CA LEU A 855 -9.46 -30.50 4.62
C LEU A 855 -10.86 -29.99 5.01
N MET A 856 -11.15 -28.72 4.72
CA MET A 856 -12.43 -28.08 5.05
C MET A 856 -13.35 -28.11 3.83
N ASP A 857 -13.01 -27.38 2.77
CA ASP A 857 -13.77 -27.33 1.51
C ASP A 857 -12.96 -27.97 0.38
N ARG A 858 -13.67 -28.74 -0.47
CA ARG A 858 -13.08 -29.39 -1.65
C ARG A 858 -13.07 -28.45 -2.86
N PRO A 859 -12.29 -28.79 -3.90
CA PRO A 859 -12.35 -28.06 -5.17
C PRO A 859 -13.76 -27.99 -5.73
N GLY A 860 -14.16 -26.79 -6.16
CA GLY A 860 -15.52 -26.46 -6.61
C GLY A 860 -16.48 -26.02 -5.50
N HIS A 861 -16.06 -26.10 -4.23
CA HIS A 861 -16.85 -25.64 -3.07
C HIS A 861 -16.18 -24.49 -2.31
N VAL A 862 -14.97 -24.09 -2.69
CA VAL A 862 -14.30 -22.90 -2.15
C VAL A 862 -14.96 -21.64 -2.72
N ALA A 863 -15.49 -20.79 -1.84
CA ALA A 863 -16.14 -19.54 -2.24
C ALA A 863 -15.14 -18.58 -2.90
N GLY A 864 -15.46 -18.10 -4.11
CA GLY A 864 -14.61 -17.18 -4.86
C GLY A 864 -13.58 -17.83 -5.79
N ASP A 865 -13.57 -19.16 -5.92
CA ASP A 865 -12.71 -19.90 -6.87
C ASP A 865 -13.47 -20.20 -8.17
N PRO A 866 -13.36 -19.35 -9.21
CA PRO A 866 -14.07 -19.56 -10.47
C PRO A 866 -13.51 -20.73 -11.29
N ARG A 867 -12.32 -21.24 -10.97
CA ARG A 867 -11.64 -22.31 -11.72
C ARG A 867 -11.81 -23.67 -11.07
N SER A 868 -12.34 -23.74 -9.84
CA SER A 868 -12.57 -24.98 -9.10
C SER A 868 -11.29 -25.82 -8.93
N TRP A 869 -10.18 -25.13 -8.69
CA TRP A 869 -8.83 -25.70 -8.57
C TRP A 869 -8.20 -25.51 -7.19
N ALA A 870 -8.89 -24.85 -6.26
CA ALA A 870 -8.41 -24.62 -4.90
C ALA A 870 -9.22 -25.46 -3.90
N PHE A 871 -8.60 -25.83 -2.79
CA PHE A 871 -9.25 -26.42 -1.62
C PHE A 871 -8.84 -25.65 -0.37
N SER A 872 -9.61 -25.83 0.71
CA SER A 872 -9.31 -25.18 1.98
C SER A 872 -8.96 -26.17 3.09
N HIS A 873 -8.19 -25.73 4.07
CA HIS A 873 -7.75 -26.56 5.20
C HIS A 873 -7.51 -25.74 6.47
N ASP A 874 -7.32 -26.44 7.60
CA ASP A 874 -7.15 -25.79 8.91
C ASP A 874 -5.79 -26.07 9.60
N ALA A 875 -4.83 -26.68 8.91
CA ALA A 875 -3.45 -26.79 9.38
C ALA A 875 -2.84 -25.41 9.70
N THR A 876 -1.98 -25.32 10.72
CA THR A 876 -1.34 -24.06 11.13
C THR A 876 -0.30 -23.61 10.10
N THR A 877 -0.45 -22.41 9.55
CA THR A 877 0.52 -21.75 8.67
C THR A 877 0.72 -20.29 9.07
N PHE A 878 1.81 -19.70 8.59
CA PHE A 878 2.19 -18.28 8.72
C PHE A 878 3.05 -17.87 7.54
N ALA A 879 3.15 -16.55 7.31
CA ALA A 879 3.98 -15.92 6.27
C ALA A 879 5.24 -16.74 5.96
N GLY A 880 5.57 -17.01 4.70
CA GLY A 880 6.72 -17.85 4.32
C GLY A 880 6.40 -19.34 4.13
N ASN A 881 5.23 -19.81 4.59
CA ASN A 881 4.72 -21.12 4.17
C ASN A 881 4.23 -21.13 2.72
N SER A 882 4.30 -20.01 2.02
CA SER A 882 3.89 -19.94 0.62
C SER A 882 4.78 -20.84 -0.21
N GLY A 883 4.17 -21.77 -0.93
CA GLY A 883 4.85 -22.83 -1.67
C GLY A 883 5.08 -24.11 -0.86
N SER A 884 4.49 -24.21 0.34
CA SER A 884 4.57 -25.42 1.17
C SER A 884 3.90 -26.62 0.52
N ALA A 885 4.51 -27.78 0.75
CA ALA A 885 3.95 -29.05 0.33
C ALA A 885 2.74 -29.43 1.19
N ILE A 886 1.67 -29.86 0.55
CA ILE A 886 0.54 -30.51 1.22
C ILE A 886 0.51 -31.99 0.84
N LEU A 887 0.72 -32.85 1.84
CA LEU A 887 0.62 -34.29 1.70
C LEU A 887 -0.73 -34.78 2.24
N ALA A 888 -1.37 -35.70 1.52
CA ALA A 888 -2.49 -36.46 2.07
C ALA A 888 -1.99 -37.38 3.20
N LEU A 889 -2.56 -37.34 4.40
CA LEU A 889 -2.21 -38.28 5.49
C LEU A 889 -2.96 -39.61 5.35
N THR A 890 -3.01 -40.15 4.13
CA THR A 890 -3.62 -41.44 3.80
C THR A 890 -2.74 -42.18 2.78
N GLY A 891 -2.85 -43.51 2.73
CA GLY A 891 -2.09 -44.33 1.77
C GLY A 891 -0.57 -44.05 1.79
N GLU A 892 0.00 -43.72 0.63
CA GLU A 892 1.43 -43.46 0.41
C GLU A 892 1.87 -42.01 0.67
N MET A 893 1.03 -41.23 1.36
CA MET A 893 1.28 -39.83 1.70
C MET A 893 1.65 -38.97 0.48
N THR A 894 0.79 -39.03 -0.52
CA THR A 894 0.96 -38.37 -1.82
C THR A 894 0.88 -36.85 -1.71
N LEU A 895 1.69 -36.17 -2.52
CA LEU A 895 1.62 -34.71 -2.66
C LEU A 895 0.32 -34.38 -3.40
N CYS A 896 -0.58 -33.65 -2.74
CA CYS A 896 -1.90 -33.31 -3.27
C CYS A 896 -2.10 -31.82 -3.50
N GLY A 897 -1.35 -30.96 -2.81
CA GLY A 897 -1.54 -29.52 -2.89
C GLY A 897 -0.29 -28.68 -2.71
N LEU A 898 -0.42 -27.41 -3.12
CA LEU A 898 0.53 -26.32 -2.92
C LEU A 898 -0.15 -25.21 -2.13
N HIS A 899 0.30 -24.96 -0.90
CA HIS A 899 -0.23 -23.88 -0.06
C HIS A 899 0.07 -22.52 -0.67
N PHE A 900 -0.88 -21.57 -0.62
CA PHE A 900 -0.69 -20.22 -1.19
C PHE A 900 -1.30 -19.06 -0.38
N GLY A 901 -2.11 -19.31 0.66
CA GLY A 901 -2.71 -18.22 1.43
C GLY A 901 -3.72 -18.66 2.48
N GLY A 902 -4.37 -17.71 3.16
CA GLY A 902 -5.36 -18.03 4.19
C GLY A 902 -5.88 -16.83 4.99
N SER A 903 -7.03 -16.99 5.63
CA SER A 903 -7.63 -15.99 6.52
C SER A 903 -7.55 -16.45 7.98
N THR A 904 -6.97 -15.62 8.85
CA THR A 904 -6.79 -15.89 10.28
C THR A 904 -8.12 -16.28 10.93
N LEU A 905 -8.08 -17.33 11.74
CA LEU A 905 -9.24 -17.95 12.41
C LEU A 905 -10.38 -18.39 11.47
N THR A 906 -10.12 -18.47 10.17
CA THR A 906 -11.13 -18.83 9.16
C THR A 906 -10.72 -20.09 8.41
N MET A 907 -9.69 -20.02 7.57
CA MET A 907 -9.30 -21.10 6.67
C MET A 907 -7.92 -20.81 6.06
N ASN A 908 -7.21 -21.85 5.64
CA ASN A 908 -6.06 -21.78 4.74
C ASN A 908 -6.45 -22.31 3.36
N LEU A 909 -5.73 -21.90 2.33
CA LEU A 909 -5.99 -22.18 0.92
C LEU A 909 -4.79 -22.83 0.24
N ALA A 910 -5.08 -23.73 -0.68
CA ALA A 910 -4.08 -24.42 -1.48
C ALA A 910 -4.61 -24.81 -2.86
N HIS A 911 -3.73 -24.87 -3.85
CA HIS A 911 -4.06 -25.37 -5.17
C HIS A 911 -4.10 -26.89 -5.14
N ASP A 912 -5.17 -27.50 -5.63
CA ASP A 912 -5.24 -28.94 -5.91
C ASP A 912 -4.45 -29.21 -7.19
N LEU A 913 -3.32 -29.91 -7.04
CA LEU A 913 -2.38 -30.15 -8.14
C LEU A 913 -3.00 -30.98 -9.29
N GLN A 914 -3.97 -31.84 -8.99
CA GLN A 914 -4.66 -32.64 -10.00
C GLN A 914 -5.63 -31.80 -10.81
N LYS A 915 -6.36 -30.90 -10.15
CA LYS A 915 -7.24 -29.95 -10.83
C LYS A 915 -6.45 -28.99 -11.70
N VAL A 916 -5.36 -28.42 -11.17
CA VAL A 916 -4.44 -27.56 -11.94
C VAL A 916 -3.92 -28.29 -13.19
N ARG A 917 -3.49 -29.55 -13.07
CA ARG A 917 -3.07 -30.34 -14.24
C ARG A 917 -4.20 -30.54 -15.26
N GLY A 918 -5.41 -30.78 -14.78
CA GLY A 918 -6.59 -31.02 -15.61
C GLY A 918 -7.11 -29.81 -16.38
N THR A 919 -6.72 -28.58 -16.01
CA THR A 919 -7.21 -27.36 -16.69
C THR A 919 -6.56 -27.11 -18.04
N GLY A 920 -5.42 -27.74 -18.34
CA GLY A 920 -4.84 -27.83 -19.68
C GLY A 920 -4.78 -26.52 -20.46
N ALA A 921 -4.68 -25.34 -19.84
CA ALA A 921 -4.72 -24.06 -20.56
C ALA A 921 -3.65 -23.08 -20.10
N GLU A 922 -3.14 -23.23 -18.88
CA GLU A 922 -2.18 -22.29 -18.29
C GLU A 922 -0.78 -22.90 -18.06
N PHE A 923 -0.65 -24.24 -18.20
CA PHE A 923 0.60 -25.00 -18.02
C PHE A 923 0.87 -26.03 -19.14
N MET A 924 0.15 -25.97 -20.26
CA MET A 924 0.24 -27.00 -21.32
C MET A 924 1.67 -27.17 -21.84
N ASP A 925 2.04 -28.45 -22.00
CA ASP A 925 3.28 -29.01 -22.58
C ASP A 925 4.51 -29.24 -21.70
N THR A 926 4.50 -28.93 -20.40
CA THR A 926 5.77 -29.01 -19.65
C THR A 926 6.11 -30.40 -19.06
N GLY A 927 5.18 -31.36 -19.03
CA GLY A 927 5.45 -32.72 -18.54
C GLY A 927 5.91 -32.84 -17.08
N PHE A 928 5.82 -31.74 -16.31
CA PHE A 928 6.31 -31.66 -14.92
C PHE A 928 5.27 -32.07 -13.85
N LEU A 929 3.98 -32.10 -14.19
CA LEU A 929 2.84 -32.45 -13.31
C LEU A 929 2.05 -33.68 -13.80
#